data_AF-A0A2N1C7Z9-F1
#
_entry.id   AF-A0A2N1C7Z9-F1
#
_cell.length_a   1.000
_cell.length_b   1.000
_cell.length_c   1.000
_cell.angle_alpha   90.00
_cell.angle_beta   90.00
_cell.angle_gamma   90.00
#
_symmetry.space_group_name_H-M   'P 1'
#
loop_
_entity.id
_entity.type
_entity.pdbx_description
1 polymer ?
#
loop_
_entity_poly.entity_id
_entity_poly.type
_entity_poly.pdbx_seq_one_letter_code
_entity_poly.pdbx_strand_id
1 'polypeptide(L)'
;MNELQNVDDLQKNENLELALLEVDQIVFKGCLEQIEKFDILPLNSDLEEAITKIRLNKLTRIVYDRNENNLDKLVNAFASLHSCNSSLVIILKGQKQYTDIYIGTNKIDSSNGMSGGDAGETLTAALQGNFQGIEFGEPLFSSDIESLLNPIESENNNHIASVLGVPSLKSEEKEGFSQGIEKIIEGMKNRIYTAVIQATPVSRQELEVMEVAYQEIYSTLSVFEQKQLTLSINDSIALGKSITDGVTKTLSKSAGQTITNTNGTNSSTSHSDSKTRSDWDIKKALSMAASGAGSGAIAAGLSTGGLGAGAGALVGGIGGFGIGLLGGSKSTTESSTTGENHSESDAYTTNESYSTANSSTETDSETSSSGSSRSIQVTEKNKVVQSLLESIDQQLKRIQECKSYGMWGWGAYFIGESQLDVNLGADLYSGILRGESSGIERNAISTWSRRDDDNKFTEIAKYVAQLKHPIFETPPYFRTTQLSTTSLISTKEVALAMGLPQKSLPGIPVFESVEFGRAVTTYRNSAITNKIDIGSIFNLGSIDEHLKVNLDVDSLTSHTFVTGSTGSGKSNAIYSMLNSLWSENKIPFLIIEPAKGEYKDVFGGNKDVAVFGTNPNISPLLKINPFSFPTDIHITEHIDRLIEILNAVWPMYAAMPAILKEAVELTYESLGWDLLNSKNRYEPVVFPDFQDLLEELPRVIATSEYSEEVKSNYSGALLTRVRSMTNGYFKTIFQKQDLASSDLFDKPCIVDLSRVGSSETKSLLMGMVFLKLQEYRMSSNRGSNSKLKHITVLEEAHHLLRRTSSEQSQEGANLQGKSVEMISNAIAEMRTYGEGFIIADQAPGLLDQSVIRNTNTKIILRLPDWEDRNLVGKAINLNEQQIEELARLRTGCAAIYQNDWQEAVLCQWDYFDENNHQKFEVSKETDLVNIDLRLKCKTELVKVLLNGYLRGDTAEQVKLAIEQDHSNSAFYYPNIYFNLDHSFSVFSEMASILNLETLLDNIPSNAIDTWIATLEVKIFKSLDLSQFDAKSKCDLLKMVLDILVVEKPCNRDVFEIQKEKMTRLHEVIL
;
A
#
# COMPACT_ATOMS: atom_id res chain seq x y z
N MET A 1 -57.84 60.79 -22.76
CA MET A 1 -57.49 59.39 -22.38
C MET A 1 -56.27 58.90 -23.16
N ASN A 2 -56.23 59.01 -24.49
CA ASN A 2 -55.09 58.54 -25.28
C ASN A 2 -53.73 59.24 -24.99
N GLU A 3 -53.71 60.51 -24.57
CA GLU A 3 -52.45 61.22 -24.28
C GLU A 3 -51.84 60.90 -22.91
N LEU A 4 -52.64 60.47 -21.92
CA LEU A 4 -52.13 60.03 -20.60
C LEU A 4 -51.70 58.56 -20.61
N GLN A 5 -52.26 57.74 -21.50
CA GLN A 5 -51.81 56.35 -21.73
C GLN A 5 -50.41 56.31 -22.39
N ASN A 6 -50.13 57.21 -23.33
CA ASN A 6 -48.84 57.23 -24.02
C ASN A 6 -47.66 57.63 -23.11
N VAL A 7 -47.84 58.52 -22.14
CA VAL A 7 -46.73 58.99 -21.27
C VAL A 7 -46.38 57.94 -20.21
N ASP A 8 -47.37 57.23 -19.67
CA ASP A 8 -47.17 56.18 -18.66
C ASP A 8 -46.66 54.86 -19.29
N ASP A 9 -47.03 54.56 -20.54
CA ASP A 9 -46.46 53.44 -21.32
C ASP A 9 -45.02 53.74 -21.80
N LEU A 10 -44.67 55.00 -22.09
CA LEU A 10 -43.30 55.41 -22.46
C LEU A 10 -42.32 55.28 -21.29
N GLN A 11 -42.67 55.79 -20.10
CA GLN A 11 -41.83 55.66 -18.90
C GLN A 11 -41.68 54.21 -18.42
N LYS A 12 -42.71 53.37 -18.58
CA LYS A 12 -42.64 51.94 -18.28
C LYS A 12 -41.73 51.17 -19.25
N ASN A 13 -41.65 51.59 -20.50
CA ASN A 13 -40.74 51.00 -21.50
C ASN A 13 -39.27 51.39 -21.26
N GLU A 14 -38.98 52.65 -20.91
CA GLU A 14 -37.60 53.09 -20.58
C GLU A 14 -37.04 52.37 -19.34
N ASN A 15 -37.86 52.21 -18.28
CA ASN A 15 -37.45 51.48 -17.08
C ASN A 15 -37.22 49.99 -17.34
N LEU A 16 -37.99 49.38 -18.24
CA LEU A 16 -37.79 47.98 -18.65
C LEU A 16 -36.50 47.83 -19.48
N GLU A 17 -36.22 48.74 -20.41
CA GLU A 17 -34.99 48.71 -21.21
C GLU A 17 -33.74 48.89 -20.34
N LEU A 18 -33.78 49.81 -19.36
CA LEU A 18 -32.70 49.99 -18.40
C LEU A 18 -32.52 48.75 -17.51
N ALA A 19 -33.60 48.16 -17.00
CA ALA A 19 -33.53 46.95 -16.20
C ALA A 19 -32.99 45.74 -17.00
N LEU A 20 -33.39 45.60 -18.28
CA LEU A 20 -32.86 44.56 -19.16
C LEU A 20 -31.36 44.76 -19.45
N LEU A 21 -30.91 46.00 -19.61
CA LEU A 21 -29.50 46.33 -19.80
C LEU A 21 -28.69 46.08 -18.53
N GLU A 22 -29.21 46.41 -17.35
CA GLU A 22 -28.58 46.10 -16.06
C GLU A 22 -28.46 44.59 -15.84
N VAL A 23 -29.47 43.80 -16.21
CA VAL A 23 -29.42 42.34 -16.11
C VAL A 23 -28.37 41.74 -17.06
N ASP A 24 -28.33 42.17 -18.31
CA ASP A 24 -27.32 41.72 -19.28
C ASP A 24 -25.89 42.07 -18.83
N GLN A 25 -25.69 43.29 -18.35
CA GLN A 25 -24.36 43.81 -18.04
C GLN A 25 -23.83 43.40 -16.66
N ILE A 26 -24.70 43.27 -15.64
CA ILE A 26 -24.33 42.99 -14.25
C ILE A 26 -24.55 41.52 -13.90
N VAL A 27 -25.74 40.96 -14.19
CA VAL A 27 -26.10 39.58 -13.78
C VAL A 27 -25.41 38.55 -14.66
N PHE A 28 -25.40 38.75 -15.98
CA PHE A 28 -24.71 37.85 -16.93
C PHE A 28 -23.26 38.27 -17.22
N LYS A 29 -22.82 39.39 -16.67
CA LYS A 29 -21.51 40.02 -16.91
C LYS A 29 -21.15 40.19 -18.39
N GLY A 30 -22.12 40.58 -19.21
CA GLY A 30 -21.90 40.86 -20.64
C GLY A 30 -20.82 41.91 -20.91
N CYS A 31 -20.53 42.79 -19.94
CA CYS A 31 -19.43 43.76 -20.00
C CYS A 31 -18.04 43.11 -20.14
N LEU A 32 -17.85 41.89 -19.64
CA LEU A 32 -16.56 41.18 -19.69
C LEU A 32 -16.19 40.75 -21.13
N GLU A 33 -17.17 40.55 -22.02
CA GLU A 33 -16.90 40.23 -23.43
C GLU A 33 -16.29 41.40 -24.20
N GLN A 34 -16.42 42.63 -23.68
CA GLN A 34 -15.93 43.86 -24.32
C GLN A 34 -14.89 44.61 -23.49
N ILE A 35 -14.34 43.98 -22.46
CA ILE A 35 -13.39 44.60 -21.53
C ILE A 35 -12.11 45.10 -22.21
N GLU A 36 -11.77 44.53 -23.37
CA GLU A 36 -10.70 45.01 -24.26
C GLU A 36 -10.86 46.47 -24.67
N LYS A 37 -12.09 47.01 -24.66
CA LYS A 37 -12.39 48.39 -25.05
C LYS A 37 -12.37 49.40 -23.90
N PHE A 38 -12.29 48.94 -22.65
CA PHE A 38 -12.33 49.81 -21.47
C PHE A 38 -10.94 50.29 -21.07
N ASP A 39 -10.84 51.48 -20.48
CA ASP A 39 -9.55 52.03 -20.04
C ASP A 39 -9.11 51.36 -18.72
N ILE A 40 -7.82 51.06 -18.60
CA ILE A 40 -7.25 50.44 -17.40
C ILE A 40 -6.82 51.50 -16.39
N LEU A 41 -7.10 51.24 -15.11
CA LEU A 41 -6.58 52.07 -14.03
C LEU A 41 -5.10 51.77 -13.79
N PRO A 42 -4.21 52.78 -13.68
CA PRO A 42 -2.80 52.55 -13.41
C PRO A 42 -2.57 52.00 -11.99
N LEU A 43 -1.67 51.04 -11.85
CA LEU A 43 -1.32 50.46 -10.55
C LEU A 43 -0.22 51.29 -9.86
N ASN A 44 -0.55 51.85 -8.70
CA ASN A 44 0.35 52.76 -7.96
C ASN A 44 1.42 52.07 -7.09
N SER A 45 1.43 50.73 -7.02
CA SER A 45 2.40 49.97 -6.21
C SER A 45 3.50 49.36 -7.07
N ASP A 46 4.72 49.28 -6.53
CA ASP A 46 5.86 48.65 -7.19
C ASP A 46 5.95 47.15 -6.87
N LEU A 47 6.62 46.38 -7.75
CA LEU A 47 6.79 44.93 -7.59
C LEU A 47 7.56 44.57 -6.31
N GLU A 48 8.60 45.34 -5.96
CA GLU A 48 9.39 45.13 -4.73
C GLU A 48 8.52 45.20 -3.47
N GLU A 49 7.56 46.13 -3.41
CA GLU A 49 6.63 46.25 -2.28
C GLU A 49 5.65 45.06 -2.26
N ALA A 50 5.15 44.65 -3.42
CA ALA A 50 4.21 43.54 -3.56
C ALA A 50 4.83 42.19 -3.12
N ILE A 51 6.08 41.92 -3.49
CA ILE A 51 6.78 40.66 -3.15
C ILE A 51 6.82 40.40 -1.64
N THR A 52 6.89 41.44 -0.82
CA THR A 52 6.87 41.28 0.66
C THR A 52 5.60 40.59 1.17
N LYS A 53 4.48 40.73 0.44
CA LYS A 53 3.14 40.19 0.76
C LYS A 53 2.85 38.85 0.07
N ILE A 54 3.72 38.42 -0.85
CA ILE A 54 3.57 37.20 -1.63
C ILE A 54 4.36 36.05 -1.00
N ARG A 55 3.75 34.87 -0.92
CA ARG A 55 4.43 33.62 -0.57
C ARG A 55 4.11 32.57 -1.62
N LEU A 56 5.13 31.97 -2.23
CA LEU A 56 4.99 30.96 -3.27
C LEU A 56 5.87 29.76 -2.94
N ASN A 57 5.35 28.56 -3.15
CA ASN A 57 6.07 27.30 -2.99
C ASN A 57 5.96 26.50 -4.29
N LYS A 58 7.10 25.93 -4.73
CA LYS A 58 7.12 25.02 -5.88
C LYS A 58 6.56 23.66 -5.46
N LEU A 59 5.63 23.11 -6.24
CA LEU A 59 5.11 21.77 -6.01
C LEU A 59 6.08 20.73 -6.60
N THR A 60 6.61 19.83 -5.77
CA THR A 60 7.61 18.83 -6.19
C THR A 60 7.04 17.43 -6.27
N ARG A 61 6.02 17.11 -5.46
CA ARG A 61 5.37 15.80 -5.47
C ARG A 61 3.95 15.88 -4.96
N ILE A 62 3.07 15.06 -5.52
CA ILE A 62 1.70 14.88 -5.04
C ILE A 62 1.44 13.40 -4.79
N VAL A 63 0.78 13.08 -3.68
CA VAL A 63 0.33 11.73 -3.36
C VAL A 63 -1.16 11.77 -3.11
N TYR A 64 -1.90 10.89 -3.78
CA TYR A 64 -3.33 10.72 -3.62
C TYR A 64 -3.65 9.38 -2.96
N ASP A 65 -4.62 9.42 -2.06
CA ASP A 65 -5.29 8.22 -1.56
C ASP A 65 -6.39 7.82 -2.55
N ARG A 66 -6.45 6.54 -2.89
CA ARG A 66 -7.44 5.97 -3.80
C ARG A 66 -8.87 6.00 -3.26
N ASN A 67 -9.05 6.07 -1.94
CA ASN A 67 -10.35 5.93 -1.30
C ASN A 67 -11.02 7.27 -0.95
N GLU A 68 -10.35 8.40 -1.17
CA GLU A 68 -10.85 9.71 -0.74
C GLU A 68 -11.21 10.63 -1.92
N ASN A 69 -12.18 11.53 -1.70
CA ASN A 69 -12.57 12.52 -2.72
C ASN A 69 -11.61 13.71 -2.73
N ASN A 70 -10.76 13.77 -3.76
CA ASN A 70 -9.75 14.82 -3.92
C ASN A 70 -10.34 16.24 -4.05
N LEU A 71 -11.55 16.39 -4.58
CA LEU A 71 -12.19 17.71 -4.69
C LEU A 71 -12.59 18.25 -3.32
N ASP A 72 -13.17 17.41 -2.46
CA ASP A 72 -13.60 17.82 -1.12
C ASP A 72 -12.39 18.23 -0.26
N LYS A 73 -11.26 17.52 -0.42
CA LYS A 73 -9.97 17.87 0.20
C LYS A 73 -9.47 19.26 -0.20
N LEU A 74 -9.53 19.60 -1.49
CA LEU A 74 -9.15 20.94 -1.96
C LEU A 74 -10.11 22.01 -1.45
N VAL A 75 -11.42 21.73 -1.40
CA VAL A 75 -12.42 22.64 -0.82
C VAL A 75 -12.09 22.96 0.63
N ASN A 76 -11.75 21.95 1.44
CA ASN A 76 -11.35 22.14 2.83
C ASN A 76 -10.07 22.99 2.95
N ALA A 77 -9.08 22.73 2.12
CA ALA A 77 -7.82 23.49 2.12
C ALA A 77 -8.04 24.97 1.74
N PHE A 78 -8.82 25.24 0.69
CA PHE A 78 -9.08 26.59 0.21
C PHE A 78 -10.05 27.37 1.12
N ALA A 79 -11.06 26.71 1.71
CA ALA A 79 -11.94 27.36 2.69
C ALA A 79 -11.17 27.87 3.92
N SER A 80 -10.13 27.15 4.34
CA SER A 80 -9.25 27.58 5.43
C SER A 80 -8.52 28.89 5.07
N LEU A 81 -8.07 29.02 3.83
CA LEU A 81 -7.40 30.24 3.33
C LEU A 81 -8.37 31.43 3.18
N HIS A 82 -9.62 31.20 2.77
CA HIS A 82 -10.65 32.25 2.69
C HIS A 82 -10.80 32.99 4.03
N SER A 83 -10.75 32.24 5.13
CA SER A 83 -10.87 32.78 6.49
C SER A 83 -9.71 33.70 6.87
N CYS A 84 -8.55 33.58 6.21
CA CYS A 84 -7.37 34.41 6.41
C CYS A 84 -7.34 35.68 5.52
N ASN A 85 -8.40 35.94 4.74
CA ASN A 85 -8.52 37.09 3.83
C ASN A 85 -7.29 37.28 2.91
N SER A 86 -6.79 36.17 2.36
CA SER A 86 -5.62 36.15 1.47
C SER A 86 -5.99 35.51 0.14
N SER A 87 -5.50 36.06 -0.97
CA SER A 87 -5.72 35.51 -2.31
C SER A 87 -4.96 34.19 -2.48
N LEU A 88 -5.56 33.24 -3.19
CA LEU A 88 -4.94 32.01 -3.66
C LEU A 88 -4.35 32.21 -5.05
N VAL A 89 -3.14 31.72 -5.30
CA VAL A 89 -2.47 31.82 -6.60
C VAL A 89 -1.87 30.48 -7.00
N ILE A 90 -2.06 30.08 -8.26
CA ILE A 90 -1.34 29.01 -8.93
C ILE A 90 -0.64 29.58 -10.16
N ILE A 91 0.66 29.33 -10.30
CA ILE A 91 1.46 29.74 -11.46
C ILE A 91 1.96 28.49 -12.18
N LEU A 92 1.61 28.36 -13.46
CA LEU A 92 2.14 27.33 -14.35
C LEU A 92 3.23 27.98 -15.21
N LYS A 93 4.47 27.51 -15.07
CA LYS A 93 5.59 27.95 -15.91
C LYS A 93 5.96 26.83 -16.88
N GLY A 94 5.39 26.90 -18.08
CA GLY A 94 5.63 25.95 -19.14
C GLY A 94 6.97 26.19 -19.82
N GLN A 95 7.82 25.17 -19.82
CA GLN A 95 9.04 25.11 -20.62
C GLN A 95 8.89 24.07 -21.73
N LYS A 96 9.85 24.03 -22.67
CA LYS A 96 9.79 23.09 -23.80
C LYS A 96 9.70 21.62 -23.38
N GLN A 97 10.25 21.23 -22.24
CA GLN A 97 10.35 19.83 -21.81
C GLN A 97 9.50 19.48 -20.57
N TYR A 98 9.19 20.45 -19.72
CA TYR A 98 8.49 20.25 -18.46
C TYR A 98 7.72 21.51 -18.07
N THR A 99 6.78 21.39 -17.13
CA THR A 99 6.05 22.53 -16.56
C THR A 99 6.27 22.53 -15.05
N ASP A 100 6.71 23.66 -14.52
CA ASP A 100 6.75 23.87 -13.07
C ASP A 100 5.41 24.44 -12.60
N ILE A 101 4.92 23.96 -11.46
CA ILE A 101 3.73 24.50 -10.80
C ILE A 101 4.16 25.12 -9.48
N TYR A 102 3.76 26.37 -9.27
CA TYR A 102 3.91 27.09 -8.02
C TYR A 102 2.52 27.36 -7.45
N ILE A 103 2.37 27.22 -6.14
CA ILE A 103 1.14 27.54 -5.43
C ILE A 103 1.46 28.44 -4.26
N GLY A 104 0.58 29.37 -3.94
CA GLY A 104 0.83 30.28 -2.85
C GLY A 104 -0.26 31.29 -2.62
N THR A 105 0.10 32.35 -1.90
CA THR A 105 -0.84 33.36 -1.42
C THR A 105 -0.32 34.78 -1.67
N ASN A 106 -1.26 35.71 -1.85
CA ASN A 106 -1.00 37.15 -1.85
C ASN A 106 -1.91 37.83 -0.83
N LYS A 107 -1.32 38.54 0.13
CA LYS A 107 -2.08 39.19 1.20
C LYS A 107 -2.62 40.55 0.77
N ILE A 108 -3.94 40.71 0.86
CA ILE A 108 -4.67 41.90 0.39
C ILE A 108 -4.62 43.04 1.42
N ASP A 109 -4.76 42.71 2.71
CA ASP A 109 -4.89 43.71 3.78
C ASP A 109 -3.97 43.39 4.98
N SER A 110 -3.22 44.39 5.46
CA SER A 110 -2.27 44.29 6.58
C SER A 110 -2.90 44.61 7.94
N SER A 111 -4.19 44.94 7.98
CA SER A 111 -4.93 45.38 9.17
C SER A 111 -5.13 44.30 10.26
N ASN A 112 -5.15 43.01 9.90
CA ASN A 112 -5.48 41.90 10.83
C ASN A 112 -4.29 41.30 11.61
N GLY A 113 -3.14 41.96 11.70
CA GLY A 113 -2.04 41.56 12.60
C GLY A 113 -1.28 40.27 12.24
N MET A 114 -1.83 39.38 11.42
CA MET A 114 -1.10 38.25 10.84
C MET A 114 -0.12 38.75 9.77
N SER A 115 1.04 38.16 9.65
CA SER A 115 2.01 38.50 8.58
C SER A 115 1.62 37.85 7.24
N GLY A 116 2.27 38.22 6.13
CA GLY A 116 2.16 37.47 4.87
C GLY A 116 2.76 36.05 4.97
N GLY A 117 3.66 35.81 5.93
CA GLY A 117 4.18 34.48 6.24
C GLY A 117 3.10 33.54 6.76
N ASP A 118 2.26 34.02 7.68
CA ASP A 118 1.24 33.20 8.36
C ASP A 118 0.20 32.63 7.36
N ALA A 119 -0.15 33.39 6.31
CA ALA A 119 -1.07 32.95 5.27
C ALA A 119 -0.46 31.86 4.37
N GLY A 120 0.82 31.99 4.02
CA GLY A 120 1.56 30.97 3.27
C GLY A 120 1.70 29.67 4.06
N GLU A 121 2.08 29.77 5.34
CA GLU A 121 2.14 28.62 6.24
C GLU A 121 0.78 27.94 6.42
N THR A 122 -0.29 28.72 6.53
CA THR A 122 -1.67 28.19 6.63
C THR A 122 -2.04 27.39 5.37
N LEU A 123 -1.74 27.90 4.17
CA LEU A 123 -2.02 27.17 2.93
C LEU A 123 -1.22 25.87 2.84
N THR A 124 0.08 25.93 3.17
CA THR A 124 0.95 24.74 3.18
C THR A 124 0.45 23.70 4.19
N ALA A 125 0.13 24.11 5.42
CA ALA A 125 -0.40 23.21 6.45
C ALA A 125 -1.77 22.63 6.06
N ALA A 126 -2.66 23.44 5.48
CA ALA A 126 -3.97 22.98 5.03
C ALA A 126 -3.86 21.97 3.88
N LEU A 127 -2.95 22.19 2.93
CA LEU A 127 -2.68 21.24 1.85
C LEU A 127 -2.02 19.97 2.37
N GLN A 128 -1.02 20.04 3.25
CA GLN A 128 -0.38 18.86 3.85
C GLN A 128 -1.33 18.04 4.73
N GLY A 129 -2.24 18.70 5.44
CA GLY A 129 -3.25 18.03 6.28
C GLY A 129 -4.28 17.26 5.45
N ASN A 130 -4.67 17.76 4.28
CA ASN A 130 -5.63 17.09 3.40
C ASN A 130 -4.96 16.13 2.39
N PHE A 131 -3.77 16.46 1.89
CA PHE A 131 -2.96 15.67 0.96
C PHE A 131 -1.67 15.23 1.64
N GLN A 132 -1.79 14.22 2.50
CA GLN A 132 -0.63 13.60 3.13
C GLN A 132 0.30 13.04 2.05
N GLY A 133 1.58 13.44 2.09
CA GLY A 133 2.58 13.11 1.09
C GLY A 133 2.82 14.16 0.00
N ILE A 134 2.02 15.25 -0.03
CA ILE A 134 2.34 16.44 -0.85
C ILE A 134 3.66 17.06 -0.38
N GLU A 135 4.57 17.28 -1.32
CA GLU A 135 5.87 17.89 -1.03
C GLU A 135 6.01 19.20 -1.79
N PHE A 136 6.57 20.18 -1.08
CA PHE A 136 6.97 21.46 -1.62
C PHE A 136 8.49 21.50 -1.71
N GLY A 137 9.02 22.24 -2.70
CA GLY A 137 10.44 22.57 -2.76
C GLY A 137 10.86 23.49 -1.62
N GLU A 138 12.12 23.89 -1.61
CA GLU A 138 12.61 24.89 -0.65
C GLU A 138 11.75 26.17 -0.73
N PRO A 139 11.40 26.79 0.42
CA PRO A 139 10.63 28.03 0.43
C PRO A 139 11.31 29.10 -0.42
N LEU A 140 10.55 29.71 -1.33
CA LEU A 140 11.10 30.74 -2.22
C LEU A 140 11.35 32.03 -1.44
N PHE A 141 12.57 32.56 -1.50
CA PHE A 141 12.89 33.87 -0.93
C PHE A 141 12.38 34.98 -1.84
N SER A 142 12.38 36.22 -1.34
CA SER A 142 11.94 37.40 -2.12
C SER A 142 12.66 37.54 -3.46
N SER A 143 13.96 37.21 -3.52
CA SER A 143 14.74 37.21 -4.76
C SER A 143 14.29 36.16 -5.77
N ASP A 144 13.87 34.98 -5.29
CA ASP A 144 13.40 33.89 -6.15
C ASP A 144 12.02 34.22 -6.72
N ILE A 145 11.14 34.78 -5.88
CA ILE A 145 9.83 35.27 -6.29
C ILE A 145 9.97 36.39 -7.33
N GLU A 146 10.91 37.33 -7.12
CA GLU A 146 11.23 38.37 -8.09
C GLU A 146 11.68 37.77 -9.42
N SER A 147 12.59 36.79 -9.40
CA SER A 147 13.06 36.11 -10.61
C SER A 147 11.96 35.34 -11.36
N LEU A 148 10.90 34.95 -10.66
CA LEU A 148 9.74 34.26 -11.22
C LEU A 148 8.73 35.23 -11.85
N LEU A 149 8.47 36.37 -11.20
CA LEU A 149 7.42 37.32 -11.58
C LEU A 149 7.92 38.45 -12.50
N ASN A 150 9.14 38.95 -12.32
CA ASN A 150 9.73 40.01 -13.15
C ASN A 150 9.72 39.67 -14.67
N PRO A 151 9.95 38.41 -15.11
CA PRO A 151 9.82 38.04 -16.51
C PRO A 151 8.44 38.30 -17.13
N ILE A 152 7.36 38.39 -16.33
CA ILE A 152 6.01 38.69 -16.82
C ILE A 152 5.96 40.10 -17.45
N GLU A 153 6.67 41.06 -16.85
CA GLU A 153 6.78 42.45 -17.34
C GLU A 153 7.81 42.62 -18.46
N SER A 154 8.62 41.59 -18.75
CA SER A 154 9.71 41.67 -19.72
C SER A 154 9.27 42.04 -21.14
N GLU A 155 10.16 42.68 -21.90
CA GLU A 155 9.91 43.06 -23.30
C GLU A 155 9.71 41.88 -24.25
N ASN A 156 10.06 40.66 -23.83
CA ASN A 156 9.88 39.47 -24.67
C ASN A 156 8.41 39.03 -24.75
N ASN A 157 7.60 39.32 -23.72
CA ASN A 157 6.19 38.99 -23.71
C ASN A 157 5.37 40.05 -24.46
N ASN A 158 4.64 39.60 -25.48
CA ASN A 158 3.88 40.48 -26.37
C ASN A 158 2.37 40.29 -26.27
N HIS A 159 1.91 39.20 -25.65
CA HIS A 159 0.50 38.83 -25.62
C HIS A 159 0.08 38.34 -24.23
N ILE A 160 -1.11 38.78 -23.80
CA ILE A 160 -1.78 38.35 -22.57
C ILE A 160 -3.22 37.97 -22.95
N ALA A 161 -3.70 36.81 -22.50
CA ALA A 161 -5.11 36.45 -22.59
C ALA A 161 -5.68 36.14 -21.20
N SER A 162 -6.87 36.65 -20.89
CA SER A 162 -7.60 36.32 -19.67
C SER A 162 -8.72 35.32 -19.95
N VAL A 163 -8.95 34.38 -19.03
CA VAL A 163 -10.08 33.46 -19.03
C VAL A 163 -10.96 33.75 -17.81
N LEU A 164 -12.25 34.00 -18.07
CA LEU A 164 -13.29 34.25 -17.07
C LEU A 164 -14.51 33.35 -17.35
N GLY A 165 -15.29 33.07 -16.31
CA GLY A 165 -16.44 32.18 -16.34
C GLY A 165 -16.59 31.33 -15.07
N VAL A 166 -17.72 30.65 -14.95
CA VAL A 166 -18.02 29.77 -13.81
C VAL A 166 -17.63 28.32 -14.13
N PRO A 167 -16.65 27.73 -13.41
CA PRO A 167 -16.29 26.33 -13.55
C PRO A 167 -17.46 25.41 -13.17
N SER A 168 -17.70 24.36 -13.95
CA SER A 168 -18.65 23.32 -13.56
C SER A 168 -18.25 21.93 -14.09
N LEU A 169 -18.76 20.89 -13.43
CA LEU A 169 -18.51 19.50 -13.83
C LEU A 169 -19.28 19.17 -15.12
N LYS A 170 -18.67 18.34 -15.97
CA LYS A 170 -19.26 17.90 -17.26
C LYS A 170 -20.32 16.80 -17.13
N SER A 171 -20.35 16.06 -16.03
CA SER A 171 -21.34 15.03 -15.71
C SER A 171 -21.33 14.73 -14.20
N GLU A 172 -22.46 14.36 -13.63
CA GLU A 172 -22.55 13.95 -12.20
C GLU A 172 -21.99 12.54 -11.92
N GLU A 173 -21.88 11.68 -12.93
CA GLU A 173 -21.37 10.30 -12.78
C GLU A 173 -19.83 10.23 -12.79
N LYS A 174 -19.28 9.68 -11.69
CA LYS A 174 -17.85 9.57 -11.37
C LYS A 174 -17.30 8.19 -11.75
N GLU A 175 -16.44 8.09 -12.77
CA GLU A 175 -15.39 7.04 -12.83
C GLU A 175 -14.05 7.50 -13.45
N GLY A 176 -13.88 8.80 -13.71
CA GLY A 176 -12.58 9.33 -14.11
C GLY A 176 -12.60 10.85 -14.19
N PHE A 177 -11.85 11.52 -13.33
CA PHE A 177 -11.71 12.97 -13.38
C PHE A 177 -11.11 13.37 -14.74
N SER A 178 -11.88 14.11 -15.55
CA SER A 178 -11.53 14.49 -16.92
C SER A 178 -11.20 15.99 -17.07
N GLN A 179 -11.18 16.74 -15.96
CA GLN A 179 -11.14 18.21 -15.92
C GLN A 179 -9.98 18.76 -15.07
N GLY A 180 -8.74 18.33 -15.31
CA GLY A 180 -7.57 18.79 -14.56
C GLY A 180 -6.59 19.66 -15.35
N ILE A 181 -5.75 20.40 -14.62
CA ILE A 181 -4.68 21.26 -15.18
C ILE A 181 -3.70 20.45 -16.06
N GLU A 182 -3.59 19.13 -15.85
CA GLU A 182 -2.82 18.22 -16.70
C GLU A 182 -3.18 18.33 -18.19
N LYS A 183 -4.46 18.61 -18.52
CA LYS A 183 -4.89 18.74 -19.92
C LYS A 183 -4.35 20.00 -20.59
N ILE A 184 -4.15 21.08 -19.82
CA ILE A 184 -3.47 22.29 -20.29
C ILE A 184 -2.00 21.96 -20.53
N ILE A 185 -1.35 21.29 -19.57
CA ILE A 185 0.08 20.97 -19.63
C ILE A 185 0.36 20.04 -20.82
N GLU A 186 -0.49 19.04 -21.05
CA GLU A 186 -0.42 18.15 -22.22
C GLU A 186 -0.68 18.89 -23.54
N GLY A 187 -1.72 19.73 -23.60
CA GLY A 187 -2.09 20.49 -24.80
C GLY A 187 -1.08 21.57 -25.19
N MET A 188 -0.37 22.12 -24.20
CA MET A 188 0.66 23.15 -24.37
C MET A 188 2.09 22.58 -24.43
N LYS A 189 2.25 21.26 -24.65
CA LYS A 189 3.56 20.62 -24.74
C LYS A 189 4.44 21.27 -25.80
N ASN A 190 5.74 21.40 -25.51
CA ASN A 190 6.76 22.06 -26.34
C ASN A 190 6.58 23.58 -26.53
N ARG A 191 5.69 24.23 -25.77
CA ARG A 191 5.48 25.69 -25.81
C ARG A 191 6.03 26.35 -24.55
N ILE A 192 6.41 27.62 -24.67
CA ILE A 192 6.84 28.44 -23.54
C ILE A 192 5.68 29.37 -23.20
N TYR A 193 5.20 29.29 -21.97
CA TYR A 193 4.09 30.13 -21.49
C TYR A 193 4.15 30.27 -19.97
N THR A 194 3.58 31.36 -19.47
CA THR A 194 3.28 31.52 -18.04
C THR A 194 1.77 31.65 -17.90
N ALA A 195 1.15 30.84 -17.06
CA ALA A 195 -0.25 30.99 -16.70
C ALA A 195 -0.35 31.34 -15.21
N VAL A 196 -0.99 32.45 -14.89
CA VAL A 196 -1.26 32.91 -13.53
C VAL A 196 -2.75 32.77 -13.27
N ILE A 197 -3.13 31.83 -12.41
CA ILE A 197 -4.50 31.57 -12.00
C ILE A 197 -4.63 32.11 -10.58
N GLN A 198 -5.54 33.06 -10.35
CA GLN A 198 -5.67 33.68 -9.04
C GLN A 198 -7.13 33.82 -8.62
N ALA A 199 -7.36 33.68 -7.31
CA ALA A 199 -8.66 33.79 -6.67
C ALA A 199 -8.54 34.67 -5.41
N THR A 200 -9.26 35.77 -5.38
CA THR A 200 -9.25 36.76 -4.29
C THR A 200 -10.51 36.60 -3.45
N PRO A 201 -10.44 36.39 -2.12
CA PRO A 201 -11.62 36.24 -1.28
C PRO A 201 -12.48 37.50 -1.32
N VAL A 202 -13.79 37.31 -1.40
CA VAL A 202 -14.78 38.41 -1.38
C VAL A 202 -15.28 38.56 0.05
N SER A 203 -15.29 39.79 0.55
CA SER A 203 -15.72 40.05 1.91
C SER A 203 -17.22 39.79 2.08
N ARG A 204 -17.64 39.46 3.31
CA ARG A 204 -19.07 39.26 3.61
C ARG A 204 -19.91 40.52 3.36
N GLN A 205 -19.33 41.71 3.58
CA GLN A 205 -20.01 42.97 3.33
C GLN A 205 -20.30 43.17 1.84
N GLU A 206 -19.33 42.88 0.98
CA GLU A 206 -19.53 42.94 -0.48
C GLU A 206 -20.59 41.94 -0.95
N LEU A 207 -20.62 40.73 -0.38
CA LEU A 207 -21.66 39.73 -0.67
C LEU A 207 -23.07 40.21 -0.31
N GLU A 208 -23.23 40.87 0.83
CA GLU A 208 -24.53 41.41 1.27
C GLU A 208 -24.98 42.56 0.36
N VAL A 209 -24.07 43.43 -0.07
CA VAL A 209 -24.37 44.49 -1.06
C VAL A 209 -24.80 43.90 -2.40
N MET A 210 -24.10 42.86 -2.88
CA MET A 210 -24.45 42.17 -4.11
C MET A 210 -25.81 41.48 -4.06
N GLU A 211 -26.13 40.83 -2.93
CA GLU A 211 -27.42 40.19 -2.73
C GLU A 211 -28.57 41.19 -2.79
N VAL A 212 -28.42 42.34 -2.11
CA VAL A 212 -29.39 43.43 -2.15
C VAL A 212 -29.56 43.96 -3.58
N ALA A 213 -28.46 44.16 -4.31
CA ALA A 213 -28.53 44.61 -5.71
C ALA A 213 -29.31 43.64 -6.61
N TYR A 214 -29.09 42.33 -6.48
CA TYR A 214 -29.86 41.33 -7.23
C TYR A 214 -31.33 41.28 -6.81
N GLN A 215 -31.64 41.45 -5.53
CA GLN A 215 -33.03 41.54 -5.03
C GLN A 215 -33.76 42.79 -5.55
N GLU A 216 -33.07 43.92 -5.67
CA GLU A 216 -33.61 45.16 -6.25
C GLU A 216 -33.93 45.00 -7.75
N ILE A 217 -33.00 44.40 -8.51
CA ILE A 217 -33.21 44.09 -9.94
C ILE A 217 -34.38 43.12 -10.10
N TYR A 218 -34.44 42.07 -9.27
CA TYR A 218 -35.55 41.11 -9.26
C TYR A 218 -36.89 41.80 -9.01
N SER A 219 -36.96 42.63 -7.96
CA SER A 219 -38.18 43.37 -7.60
C SER A 219 -38.64 44.27 -8.74
N THR A 220 -37.70 44.96 -9.40
CA THR A 220 -37.97 45.84 -10.54
C THR A 220 -38.53 45.05 -11.73
N LEU A 221 -37.94 43.89 -12.05
CA LEU A 221 -38.39 43.03 -13.16
C LEU A 221 -39.72 42.32 -12.88
N SER A 222 -39.98 41.91 -11.63
CA SER A 222 -41.17 41.13 -11.27
C SER A 222 -42.50 41.82 -11.60
N VAL A 223 -42.53 43.16 -11.57
CA VAL A 223 -43.69 43.97 -11.96
C VAL A 223 -44.06 43.78 -13.44
N PHE A 224 -43.09 43.40 -14.27
CA PHE A 224 -43.25 43.16 -15.71
C PHE A 224 -43.46 41.68 -16.07
N GLU A 225 -43.47 40.76 -15.10
CA GLU A 225 -43.65 39.32 -15.34
C GLU A 225 -45.06 39.00 -15.87
N GLN A 226 -46.08 39.62 -15.26
CA GLN A 226 -47.48 39.36 -15.56
C GLN A 226 -48.30 40.64 -15.65
N LYS A 227 -48.95 40.86 -16.80
CA LYS A 227 -49.90 41.96 -17.01
C LYS A 227 -51.32 41.40 -17.01
N GLN A 228 -52.18 41.95 -16.14
CA GLN A 228 -53.59 41.56 -16.05
C GLN A 228 -54.49 42.73 -16.47
N LEU A 229 -55.20 42.57 -17.57
CA LEU A 229 -56.17 43.53 -18.08
C LEU A 229 -57.58 43.02 -17.79
N THR A 230 -58.31 43.74 -16.95
CA THR A 230 -59.70 43.42 -16.63
C THR A 230 -60.62 44.44 -17.30
N LEU A 231 -61.39 44.00 -18.30
CA LEU A 231 -62.42 44.78 -18.96
C LEU A 231 -63.77 44.37 -18.39
N SER A 232 -64.41 45.26 -17.64
CA SER A 232 -65.74 45.03 -17.07
C SER A 232 -66.77 45.94 -17.72
N ILE A 233 -67.83 45.33 -18.27
CA ILE A 233 -69.00 46.05 -18.78
C ILE A 233 -70.14 45.78 -17.81
N ASN A 234 -70.79 46.85 -17.35
CA ASN A 234 -71.81 46.79 -16.32
C ASN A 234 -73.05 47.53 -16.83
N ASP A 235 -74.08 46.78 -17.22
CA ASP A 235 -75.39 47.33 -17.60
C ASP A 235 -76.35 47.11 -16.43
N SER A 236 -76.89 48.21 -15.90
CA SER A 236 -77.86 48.20 -14.81
C SER A 236 -79.11 48.95 -15.24
N ILE A 237 -80.28 48.36 -14.99
CA ILE A 237 -81.58 49.00 -15.22
C ILE A 237 -82.27 49.14 -13.86
N ALA A 238 -82.51 50.38 -13.46
CA ALA A 238 -83.25 50.73 -12.26
C ALA A 238 -84.63 51.30 -12.65
N LEU A 239 -85.70 50.63 -12.24
CA LEU A 239 -87.08 51.12 -12.41
C LEU A 239 -87.54 51.71 -11.07
N GLY A 240 -87.61 53.03 -11.00
CA GLY A 240 -88.14 53.79 -9.87
C GLY A 240 -89.32 54.65 -10.29
N LYS A 241 -90.37 54.73 -9.45
CA LYS A 241 -91.53 55.60 -9.66
C LYS A 241 -91.49 56.73 -8.63
N SER A 242 -91.16 57.94 -9.06
CA SER A 242 -91.18 59.15 -8.22
C SER A 242 -92.01 60.25 -8.91
N ILE A 243 -92.79 61.01 -8.16
CA ILE A 243 -93.54 62.18 -8.65
C ILE A 243 -92.92 63.42 -8.02
N THR A 244 -92.30 64.28 -8.85
CA THR A 244 -91.68 65.53 -8.41
C THR A 244 -91.91 66.59 -9.50
N ASP A 245 -92.36 67.80 -9.14
CA ASP A 245 -92.57 68.92 -10.06
C ASP A 245 -91.75 70.14 -9.58
N GLY A 246 -90.80 70.58 -10.39
CA GLY A 246 -89.85 71.65 -10.03
C GLY A 246 -88.77 71.86 -11.08
N VAL A 247 -88.59 73.11 -11.53
CA VAL A 247 -87.58 73.51 -12.51
C VAL A 247 -86.38 74.11 -11.80
N THR A 248 -85.23 73.45 -11.90
CA THR A 248 -83.93 73.97 -11.40
C THR A 248 -82.83 73.65 -12.41
N LYS A 249 -82.05 74.67 -12.79
CA LYS A 249 -80.80 74.53 -13.56
C LYS A 249 -79.64 74.85 -12.62
N THR A 250 -78.82 73.85 -12.32
CA THR A 250 -77.61 74.00 -11.50
C THR A 250 -76.51 73.09 -12.04
N LEU A 251 -75.31 73.67 -12.19
CA LEU A 251 -74.09 73.01 -12.66
C LEU A 251 -73.20 72.79 -11.42
N SER A 252 -73.16 71.57 -10.91
CA SER A 252 -72.33 71.22 -9.75
C SER A 252 -71.35 70.10 -10.10
N LYS A 253 -70.06 70.37 -9.91
CA LYS A 253 -68.99 69.37 -9.83
C LYS A 253 -68.70 69.18 -8.34
N SER A 254 -68.99 68.01 -7.80
CA SER A 254 -68.67 67.65 -6.40
C SER A 254 -67.85 66.36 -6.38
N ALA A 255 -66.85 66.33 -5.51
CA ALA A 255 -66.10 65.14 -5.13
C ALA A 255 -66.33 64.95 -3.63
N GLY A 256 -66.97 63.84 -3.26
CA GLY A 256 -67.42 63.54 -1.91
C GLY A 256 -66.36 62.80 -1.08
N GLN A 257 -66.43 63.00 0.24
CA GLN A 257 -65.73 62.22 1.25
C GLN A 257 -66.68 61.10 1.71
N THR A 258 -66.27 59.83 1.57
CA THR A 258 -67.05 58.66 1.99
C THR A 258 -66.44 58.05 3.26
N ILE A 259 -67.25 57.89 4.30
CA ILE A 259 -66.95 57.04 5.46
C ILE A 259 -67.59 55.68 5.17
N THR A 260 -66.82 54.60 5.16
CA THR A 260 -67.35 53.24 4.97
C THR A 260 -66.91 52.34 6.12
N ASN A 261 -67.79 52.14 7.10
CA ASN A 261 -67.71 50.98 7.99
C ASN A 261 -68.28 49.77 7.24
N THR A 262 -67.48 48.73 7.05
CA THR A 262 -67.95 47.48 6.43
C THR A 262 -67.82 46.33 7.43
N ASN A 263 -68.95 45.88 7.98
CA ASN A 263 -69.07 44.60 8.68
C ASN A 263 -69.97 43.69 7.84
N GLY A 264 -69.45 42.55 7.40
CA GLY A 264 -70.20 41.61 6.57
C GLY A 264 -69.82 40.16 6.85
N THR A 265 -70.82 39.33 7.15
CA THR A 265 -70.73 37.86 7.21
C THR A 265 -71.60 37.27 6.10
N ASN A 266 -71.07 36.36 5.29
CA ASN A 266 -71.80 35.65 4.23
C ASN A 266 -71.59 34.14 4.31
N SER A 267 -72.67 33.35 4.12
CA SER A 267 -72.66 31.89 3.98
C SER A 267 -73.37 31.48 2.68
N SER A 268 -72.83 30.52 1.93
CA SER A 268 -73.48 29.97 0.73
C SER A 268 -73.26 28.45 0.58
N THR A 269 -74.28 27.75 0.08
CA THR A 269 -74.28 26.32 -0.29
C THR A 269 -74.47 26.18 -1.80
N SER A 270 -73.77 25.25 -2.47
CA SER A 270 -73.98 24.97 -3.88
C SER A 270 -73.75 23.49 -4.25
N HIS A 271 -74.60 22.96 -5.13
CA HIS A 271 -74.57 21.61 -5.73
C HIS A 271 -73.88 21.64 -7.10
N SER A 272 -73.27 20.54 -7.54
CA SER A 272 -72.92 20.33 -8.95
C SER A 272 -72.84 18.85 -9.33
N ASP A 273 -73.18 18.58 -10.59
CA ASP A 273 -73.51 17.29 -11.20
C ASP A 273 -72.54 17.04 -12.37
N SER A 274 -72.01 15.83 -12.53
CA SER A 274 -70.94 15.54 -13.50
C SER A 274 -71.40 14.61 -14.62
N LYS A 275 -71.17 15.00 -15.89
CA LYS A 275 -71.26 14.09 -17.05
C LYS A 275 -69.91 13.98 -17.75
N THR A 276 -69.33 12.80 -17.65
CA THR A 276 -68.13 12.39 -18.38
C THR A 276 -68.54 11.72 -19.70
N ARG A 277 -68.02 12.19 -20.84
CA ARG A 277 -68.11 11.46 -22.10
C ARG A 277 -66.71 11.31 -22.69
N SER A 278 -66.20 10.08 -22.63
CA SER A 278 -64.91 9.67 -23.16
C SER A 278 -65.15 8.81 -24.41
N ASP A 279 -64.76 9.31 -25.58
CA ASP A 279 -64.52 8.45 -26.74
C ASP A 279 -63.01 8.36 -26.93
N TRP A 280 -62.50 7.14 -26.80
CA TRP A 280 -61.08 6.78 -26.79
C TRP A 280 -60.83 5.81 -27.94
N ASP A 281 -60.02 6.19 -28.93
CA ASP A 281 -59.64 5.32 -30.05
C ASP A 281 -58.14 4.98 -29.98
N ILE A 282 -57.86 3.77 -29.47
CA ILE A 282 -56.53 3.17 -29.24
C ILE A 282 -55.74 2.94 -30.54
N LYS A 283 -56.39 2.91 -31.70
CA LYS A 283 -55.77 2.39 -32.92
C LYS A 283 -54.77 3.34 -33.59
N LYS A 284 -54.68 4.61 -33.17
CA LYS A 284 -53.79 5.60 -33.83
C LYS A 284 -52.48 5.89 -33.08
N ALA A 285 -52.34 5.45 -31.83
CA ALA A 285 -51.08 5.54 -31.09
C ALA A 285 -50.14 4.33 -31.32
N LEU A 286 -50.64 3.25 -31.96
CA LEU A 286 -49.90 2.00 -32.14
C LEU A 286 -49.18 1.86 -33.49
N SER A 287 -49.27 2.84 -34.41
CA SER A 287 -48.75 2.70 -35.78
C SER A 287 -47.48 3.49 -36.11
N MET A 288 -46.77 4.05 -35.12
CA MET A 288 -45.42 4.63 -35.31
C MET A 288 -44.34 3.94 -34.48
N ALA A 289 -44.61 2.69 -34.05
CA ALA A 289 -43.66 1.83 -33.36
C ALA A 289 -43.17 0.65 -34.22
N ALA A 290 -43.38 0.66 -35.55
CA ALA A 290 -43.00 -0.47 -36.41
C ALA A 290 -42.44 -0.03 -37.77
N SER A 291 -41.20 0.45 -37.79
CA SER A 291 -40.30 0.27 -38.93
C SER A 291 -38.81 0.36 -38.53
N GLY A 292 -38.29 -0.77 -38.01
CA GLY A 292 -36.86 -1.19 -38.06
C GLY A 292 -35.92 -0.76 -36.92
N ALA A 293 -35.12 -1.60 -36.26
CA ALA A 293 -35.07 -3.06 -36.00
C ALA A 293 -33.91 -3.29 -35.00
N GLY A 294 -34.06 -4.13 -33.97
CA GLY A 294 -32.91 -4.63 -33.18
C GLY A 294 -33.13 -5.03 -31.71
N SER A 295 -33.89 -6.12 -31.47
CA SER A 295 -33.71 -7.13 -30.40
C SER A 295 -33.43 -6.72 -28.92
N GLY A 296 -34.37 -7.06 -28.01
CA GLY A 296 -34.05 -7.24 -26.58
C GLY A 296 -35.21 -7.18 -25.57
N ALA A 297 -36.04 -8.23 -25.52
CA ALA A 297 -36.88 -8.73 -24.42
C ALA A 297 -37.61 -7.79 -23.43
N ILE A 298 -38.95 -7.88 -23.48
CA ILE A 298 -39.91 -7.63 -22.40
C ILE A 298 -39.66 -8.63 -21.26
N ALA A 299 -39.56 -8.18 -20.00
CA ALA A 299 -39.76 -9.05 -18.84
C ALA A 299 -40.31 -8.27 -17.64
N ALA A 300 -41.55 -8.65 -17.27
CA ALA A 300 -42.15 -8.70 -15.93
C ALA A 300 -42.12 -7.41 -15.05
N GLY A 301 -43.19 -7.00 -14.37
CA GLY A 301 -44.48 -7.61 -14.08
C GLY A 301 -45.12 -6.74 -13.00
N LEU A 302 -46.37 -6.32 -13.24
CA LEU A 302 -47.22 -5.74 -12.21
C LEU A 302 -47.70 -6.87 -11.29
N SER A 303 -47.22 -6.89 -10.06
CA SER A 303 -47.79 -7.65 -8.95
C SER A 303 -47.47 -6.87 -7.66
N THR A 304 -48.33 -6.58 -6.71
CA THR A 304 -49.65 -7.10 -6.35
C THR A 304 -50.07 -6.28 -5.13
N GLY A 305 -51.29 -5.71 -5.13
CA GLY A 305 -52.20 -5.62 -3.98
C GLY A 305 -51.84 -4.81 -2.71
N GLY A 306 -52.78 -3.95 -2.27
CA GLY A 306 -52.90 -3.58 -0.86
C GLY A 306 -53.66 -2.28 -0.56
N LEU A 307 -54.98 -2.35 -0.39
CA LEU A 307 -55.82 -1.33 0.24
C LEU A 307 -55.52 -1.26 1.77
N GLY A 308 -55.39 -0.06 2.35
CA GLY A 308 -55.43 0.13 3.81
C GLY A 308 -54.97 1.51 4.28
N ALA A 309 -55.86 2.26 4.93
CA ALA A 309 -55.63 3.59 5.49
C ALA A 309 -54.94 3.57 6.86
N GLY A 310 -54.17 4.62 7.19
CA GLY A 310 -53.67 4.90 8.55
C GLY A 310 -52.58 5.97 8.59
N ALA A 311 -52.90 7.12 9.19
CA ALA A 311 -52.13 8.36 9.25
C ALA A 311 -50.76 8.31 9.95
N GLY A 312 -49.86 9.23 9.57
CA GLY A 312 -48.72 9.67 10.40
C GLY A 312 -47.44 10.00 9.63
N ALA A 313 -47.15 11.29 9.44
CA ALA A 313 -46.08 11.87 8.64
C ALA A 313 -44.64 11.48 9.01
N LEU A 314 -43.75 11.37 8.00
CA LEU A 314 -42.33 11.78 8.01
C LEU A 314 -41.86 11.92 6.54
N VAL A 315 -41.83 13.14 5.98
CA VAL A 315 -40.61 13.96 5.73
C VAL A 315 -39.72 13.45 4.58
N GLY A 316 -39.67 14.24 3.48
CA GLY A 316 -38.48 14.42 2.63
C GLY A 316 -38.50 13.86 1.20
N GLY A 317 -38.27 14.74 0.22
CA GLY A 317 -37.47 14.41 -0.97
C GLY A 317 -38.19 14.08 -2.28
N ILE A 318 -38.15 15.05 -3.20
CA ILE A 318 -38.56 14.98 -4.61
C ILE A 318 -37.47 14.27 -5.43
N GLY A 319 -37.82 13.46 -6.43
CA GLY A 319 -36.86 13.04 -7.47
C GLY A 319 -37.43 12.05 -8.49
N GLY A 320 -37.63 12.50 -9.74
CA GLY A 320 -37.86 11.63 -10.91
C GLY A 320 -38.72 12.27 -12.00
N PHE A 321 -38.11 13.00 -12.92
CA PHE A 321 -38.72 13.68 -14.08
C PHE A 321 -38.47 12.91 -15.39
N GLY A 322 -39.41 12.99 -16.34
CA GLY A 322 -39.25 12.72 -17.80
C GLY A 322 -40.03 11.49 -18.30
N ILE A 323 -40.82 11.51 -19.38
CA ILE A 323 -40.73 12.25 -20.65
C ILE A 323 -42.16 12.52 -21.19
N GLY A 324 -42.35 13.69 -21.82
CA GLY A 324 -43.66 14.26 -22.17
C GLY A 324 -44.32 13.77 -23.45
N LEU A 325 -45.57 14.25 -23.64
CA LEU A 325 -46.21 14.34 -24.95
C LEU A 325 -47.16 15.55 -24.97
N LEU A 326 -46.94 16.41 -25.97
CA LEU A 326 -47.66 17.64 -26.27
C LEU A 326 -49.17 17.41 -26.41
N GLY A 327 -49.98 18.32 -25.87
CA GLY A 327 -51.41 18.43 -26.22
C GLY A 327 -52.22 19.07 -25.10
N GLY A 328 -52.44 20.39 -25.19
CA GLY A 328 -53.08 21.20 -24.16
C GLY A 328 -54.39 20.63 -23.65
N SER A 329 -54.39 20.26 -22.37
CA SER A 329 -55.58 20.03 -21.54
C SER A 329 -55.59 21.09 -20.46
N LYS A 330 -56.69 21.85 -20.41
CA LYS A 330 -56.90 22.90 -19.42
C LYS A 330 -57.50 22.24 -18.17
N SER A 331 -56.65 21.79 -17.26
CA SER A 331 -57.05 21.41 -15.91
C SER A 331 -56.99 22.63 -15.01
N THR A 332 -58.11 22.98 -14.38
CA THR A 332 -58.15 23.90 -13.25
C THR A 332 -58.53 23.10 -12.03
N THR A 333 -57.54 22.79 -11.21
CA THR A 333 -57.73 22.29 -9.85
C THR A 333 -57.62 23.48 -8.92
N GLU A 334 -58.58 23.71 -8.05
CA GLU A 334 -58.28 24.35 -6.77
C GLU A 334 -59.25 23.88 -5.68
N SER A 335 -58.65 23.35 -4.62
CA SER A 335 -59.26 23.07 -3.33
C SER A 335 -59.17 24.32 -2.46
N SER A 336 -60.17 24.58 -1.61
CA SER A 336 -59.92 25.41 -0.42
C SER A 336 -60.67 24.91 0.82
N THR A 337 -59.87 24.72 1.87
CA THR A 337 -60.24 24.66 3.30
C THR A 337 -60.54 26.07 3.80
N THR A 338 -61.42 26.26 4.79
CA THR A 338 -61.76 27.58 5.35
C THR A 338 -61.25 27.77 6.78
N GLY A 339 -60.72 28.97 7.06
CA GLY A 339 -60.39 29.52 8.39
C GLY A 339 -60.77 31.02 8.43
N GLU A 340 -61.05 31.56 9.62
CA GLU A 340 -61.53 32.94 9.84
C GLU A 340 -60.36 33.93 10.05
N ASN A 341 -60.47 35.14 9.47
CA ASN A 341 -59.56 36.27 9.74
C ASN A 341 -60.34 37.60 9.74
N HIS A 342 -59.94 38.53 10.62
CA HIS A 342 -60.54 39.86 10.82
C HIS A 342 -59.45 40.93 10.64
N SER A 343 -59.68 42.00 9.88
CA SER A 343 -58.75 43.14 9.76
C SER A 343 -59.48 44.50 9.62
N GLU A 344 -58.85 45.57 10.11
CA GLU A 344 -59.36 46.96 10.15
C GLU A 344 -58.20 47.93 9.83
N SER A 345 -58.42 48.99 9.04
CA SER A 345 -57.38 50.01 8.72
C SER A 345 -57.98 51.40 8.41
N ASP A 346 -57.30 52.47 8.85
CA ASP A 346 -57.68 53.88 8.63
C ASP A 346 -56.57 54.73 7.99
N ALA A 347 -56.93 55.68 7.10
CA ALA A 347 -56.01 56.66 6.49
C ALA A 347 -56.69 58.03 6.22
N TYR A 348 -55.92 59.15 6.29
CA TYR A 348 -56.43 60.54 6.25
C TYR A 348 -55.65 61.46 5.30
N THR A 349 -56.34 62.35 4.56
CA THR A 349 -55.77 63.51 3.82
C THR A 349 -56.84 64.60 3.58
N THR A 350 -56.43 65.88 3.41
CA THR A 350 -57.32 67.07 3.41
C THR A 350 -57.09 68.04 2.25
N ASN A 351 -58.16 68.73 1.79
CA ASN A 351 -58.11 70.00 1.03
C ASN A 351 -59.48 70.72 0.98
N GLU A 352 -59.49 72.06 0.85
CA GLU A 352 -60.68 72.94 0.94
C GLU A 352 -61.26 73.39 -0.43
N SER A 353 -62.59 73.57 -0.53
CA SER A 353 -63.25 74.54 -1.45
C SER A 353 -64.76 74.73 -1.13
N TYR A 354 -65.35 75.82 -1.64
CA TYR A 354 -66.55 76.52 -1.11
C TYR A 354 -67.71 76.61 -2.13
N SER A 355 -68.96 76.32 -1.75
CA SER A 355 -70.19 76.87 -2.39
C SER A 355 -71.47 76.59 -1.59
N THR A 356 -72.47 77.49 -1.69
CA THR A 356 -73.72 77.54 -0.92
C THR A 356 -74.97 77.44 -1.80
N ALA A 357 -75.93 76.58 -1.45
CA ALA A 357 -77.32 76.64 -1.92
C ALA A 357 -78.26 75.85 -0.96
N ASN A 358 -79.39 76.48 -0.57
CA ASN A 358 -80.42 75.91 0.30
C ASN A 358 -81.59 75.35 -0.54
N SER A 359 -81.92 74.07 -0.36
CA SER A 359 -83.21 73.50 -0.79
C SER A 359 -83.62 72.35 0.12
N SER A 360 -84.83 72.45 0.69
CA SER A 360 -85.44 71.43 1.55
C SER A 360 -86.46 70.62 0.75
N THR A 361 -86.24 69.31 0.63
CA THR A 361 -87.19 68.36 0.01
C THR A 361 -87.17 67.03 0.78
N GLU A 362 -88.34 66.56 1.17
CA GLU A 362 -88.57 65.28 1.83
C GLU A 362 -89.08 64.28 0.77
N THR A 363 -88.43 63.12 0.62
CA THR A 363 -88.70 62.17 -0.48
C THR A 363 -88.70 60.74 0.06
N ASP A 364 -89.78 60.00 -0.18
CA ASP A 364 -89.89 58.56 0.07
C ASP A 364 -89.70 57.80 -1.26
N SER A 365 -88.72 56.91 -1.34
CA SER A 365 -88.42 56.15 -2.56
C SER A 365 -88.04 54.70 -2.28
N GLU A 366 -88.73 53.77 -2.95
CA GLU A 366 -88.44 52.35 -2.95
C GLU A 366 -87.88 51.95 -4.32
N THR A 367 -86.67 51.36 -4.37
CA THR A 367 -85.96 51.04 -5.62
C THR A 367 -85.43 49.61 -5.61
N SER A 368 -85.77 48.84 -6.65
CA SER A 368 -85.20 47.52 -6.94
C SER A 368 -84.35 47.59 -8.21
N SER A 369 -83.05 47.29 -8.12
CA SER A 369 -82.12 47.27 -9.25
C SER A 369 -81.66 45.85 -9.56
N SER A 370 -81.72 45.46 -10.84
CA SER A 370 -81.12 44.24 -11.36
C SER A 370 -80.06 44.62 -12.40
N GLY A 371 -78.83 44.12 -12.22
CA GLY A 371 -77.72 44.39 -13.12
C GLY A 371 -76.93 43.11 -13.41
N SER A 372 -76.51 42.94 -14.66
CA SER A 372 -75.61 41.87 -15.06
C SER A 372 -74.27 42.47 -15.45
N SER A 373 -73.20 42.04 -14.79
CA SER A 373 -71.83 42.43 -15.12
C SER A 373 -71.15 41.32 -15.91
N ARG A 374 -70.39 41.69 -16.93
CA ARG A 374 -69.54 40.76 -17.67
C ARG A 374 -68.12 41.31 -17.65
N SER A 375 -67.25 40.65 -16.90
CA SER A 375 -65.82 40.97 -16.85
C SER A 375 -65.03 39.94 -17.64
N ILE A 376 -64.23 40.40 -18.61
CA ILE A 376 -63.22 39.60 -19.27
C ILE A 376 -61.88 39.99 -18.66
N GLN A 377 -61.15 39.00 -18.17
CA GLN A 377 -59.80 39.18 -17.67
C GLN A 377 -58.82 38.50 -18.62
N VAL A 378 -57.90 39.28 -19.16
CA VAL A 378 -56.80 38.80 -20.01
C VAL A 378 -55.51 38.90 -19.22
N THR A 379 -54.82 37.77 -19.07
CA THR A 379 -53.50 37.71 -18.43
C THR A 379 -52.45 37.43 -19.50
N GLU A 380 -51.50 38.35 -19.63
CA GLU A 380 -50.33 38.21 -20.49
C GLU A 380 -49.10 37.94 -19.61
N LYS A 381 -48.27 36.96 -19.99
CA LYS A 381 -47.03 36.61 -19.28
C LYS A 381 -45.83 36.87 -20.17
N ASN A 382 -44.85 37.60 -19.67
CA ASN A 382 -43.60 37.85 -20.38
C ASN A 382 -42.58 36.73 -20.09
N LYS A 383 -42.40 35.81 -21.03
CA LYS A 383 -41.48 34.68 -20.89
C LYS A 383 -40.00 35.08 -20.83
N VAL A 384 -39.63 36.21 -21.42
CA VAL A 384 -38.25 36.73 -21.34
C VAL A 384 -37.98 37.15 -19.90
N VAL A 385 -38.84 38.00 -19.32
CA VAL A 385 -38.72 38.45 -17.93
C VAL A 385 -38.76 37.26 -16.96
N GLN A 386 -39.66 36.30 -17.17
CA GLN A 386 -39.72 35.10 -16.33
C GLN A 386 -38.39 34.32 -16.34
N SER A 387 -37.78 34.11 -17.51
CA SER A 387 -36.49 33.42 -17.62
C SER A 387 -35.34 34.20 -16.95
N LEU A 388 -35.40 35.53 -16.98
CA LEU A 388 -34.43 36.39 -16.30
C LEU A 388 -34.58 36.31 -14.78
N LEU A 389 -35.82 36.33 -14.27
CA LEU A 389 -36.10 36.15 -12.85
C LEU A 389 -35.61 34.78 -12.35
N GLU A 390 -35.87 33.71 -13.12
CA GLU A 390 -35.34 32.36 -12.83
C GLU A 390 -33.80 32.33 -12.78
N SER A 391 -33.13 33.10 -13.64
CA SER A 391 -31.65 33.22 -13.65
C SER A 391 -31.13 34.00 -12.43
N ILE A 392 -31.82 35.07 -12.03
CA ILE A 392 -31.48 35.83 -10.81
C ILE A 392 -31.67 34.96 -9.56
N ASP A 393 -32.74 34.17 -9.49
CA ASP A 393 -32.98 33.24 -8.39
C ASP A 393 -31.85 32.20 -8.25
N GLN A 394 -31.33 31.70 -9.38
CA GLN A 394 -30.16 30.82 -9.37
C GLN A 394 -28.91 31.51 -8.81
N GLN A 395 -28.67 32.78 -9.18
CA GLN A 395 -27.54 33.56 -8.64
C GLN A 395 -27.69 33.86 -7.15
N LEU A 396 -28.91 34.18 -6.69
CA LEU A 396 -29.20 34.37 -5.26
C LEU A 396 -28.97 33.08 -4.46
N LYS A 397 -29.38 31.93 -4.99
CA LYS A 397 -29.10 30.62 -4.39
C LYS A 397 -27.60 30.34 -4.31
N ARG A 398 -26.83 30.70 -5.34
CA ARG A 398 -25.35 30.59 -5.33
C ARG A 398 -24.74 31.51 -4.26
N ILE A 399 -25.19 32.75 -4.13
CA ILE A 399 -24.72 33.67 -3.07
C ILE A 399 -24.97 33.06 -1.68
N GLN A 400 -26.15 32.46 -1.45
CA GLN A 400 -26.45 31.77 -0.19
C GLN A 400 -25.50 30.59 0.09
N GLU A 401 -25.18 29.79 -0.91
CA GLU A 401 -24.17 28.73 -0.77
C GLU A 401 -22.78 29.29 -0.44
N CYS A 402 -22.38 30.38 -1.12
CA CYS A 402 -21.10 31.02 -0.92
C CYS A 402 -20.95 31.70 0.45
N LYS A 403 -22.05 32.11 1.09
CA LYS A 403 -22.03 32.55 2.50
C LYS A 403 -21.60 31.43 3.46
N SER A 404 -21.74 30.16 3.05
CA SER A 404 -21.36 29.00 3.87
C SER A 404 -19.93 28.54 3.60
N TYR A 405 -19.49 28.52 2.34
CA TYR A 405 -18.19 27.96 1.93
C TYR A 405 -17.13 28.99 1.54
N GLY A 406 -17.50 30.27 1.38
CA GLY A 406 -16.64 31.33 0.85
C GLY A 406 -16.93 31.65 -0.63
N MET A 407 -16.72 32.91 -1.00
CA MET A 407 -16.83 33.42 -2.38
C MET A 407 -15.48 34.00 -2.81
N TRP A 408 -15.13 33.80 -4.07
CA TRP A 408 -13.87 34.27 -4.63
C TRP A 408 -14.10 35.02 -5.94
N GLY A 409 -13.41 36.15 -6.10
CA GLY A 409 -13.18 36.77 -7.39
C GLY A 409 -12.04 36.04 -8.09
N TRP A 410 -12.33 35.33 -9.17
CA TRP A 410 -11.38 34.48 -9.87
C TRP A 410 -11.13 34.96 -11.30
N GLY A 411 -9.90 34.74 -11.77
CA GLY A 411 -9.50 34.90 -13.16
C GLY A 411 -8.16 34.24 -13.45
N ALA A 412 -7.97 33.82 -14.69
CA ALA A 412 -6.70 33.24 -15.14
C ALA A 412 -6.11 34.04 -16.30
N TYR A 413 -4.79 34.22 -16.28
CA TYR A 413 -4.06 35.06 -17.22
C TYR A 413 -2.93 34.24 -17.85
N PHE A 414 -2.94 34.12 -19.17
CA PHE A 414 -1.91 33.44 -19.97
C PHE A 414 -1.02 34.48 -20.64
N ILE A 415 0.29 34.34 -20.47
CA ILE A 415 1.30 35.29 -20.94
C ILE A 415 2.35 34.56 -21.76
N GLY A 416 2.74 35.16 -22.90
CA GLY A 416 3.79 34.61 -23.74
C GLY A 416 4.17 35.52 -24.92
N GLU A 417 5.13 35.03 -25.70
CA GLU A 417 5.70 35.75 -26.86
C GLU A 417 4.77 35.68 -28.10
N SER A 418 3.96 34.63 -28.20
CA SER A 418 3.13 34.30 -29.38
C SER A 418 1.64 34.34 -29.04
N GLN A 419 0.87 35.10 -29.82
CA GLN A 419 -0.59 35.18 -29.67
C GLN A 419 -1.27 33.82 -29.82
N LEU A 420 -0.76 32.97 -30.72
CA LEU A 420 -1.31 31.63 -30.94
C LEU A 420 -1.14 30.74 -29.71
N ASP A 421 -0.01 30.85 -29.00
CA ASP A 421 0.26 30.03 -27.82
C ASP A 421 -0.59 30.49 -26.63
N VAL A 422 -0.69 31.80 -26.43
CA VAL A 422 -1.51 32.41 -25.38
C VAL A 422 -3.00 32.10 -25.56
N ASN A 423 -3.52 32.28 -26.78
CA ASN A 423 -4.93 31.98 -27.07
C ASN A 423 -5.24 30.49 -26.96
N LEU A 424 -4.35 29.61 -27.44
CA LEU A 424 -4.53 28.17 -27.27
C LEU A 424 -4.60 27.78 -25.79
N GLY A 425 -3.72 28.33 -24.94
CA GLY A 425 -3.75 28.07 -23.51
C GLY A 425 -5.06 28.51 -22.87
N ALA A 426 -5.53 29.72 -23.21
CA ALA A 426 -6.79 30.27 -22.75
C ALA A 426 -8.00 29.43 -23.21
N ASP A 427 -8.06 29.04 -24.48
CA ASP A 427 -9.12 28.22 -25.06
C ASP A 427 -9.17 26.81 -24.44
N LEU A 428 -8.01 26.17 -24.27
CA LEU A 428 -7.91 24.85 -23.64
C LEU A 428 -8.40 24.91 -22.19
N TYR A 429 -7.97 25.91 -21.43
CA TYR A 429 -8.38 26.06 -20.05
C TYR A 429 -9.87 26.39 -19.92
N SER A 430 -10.38 27.32 -20.75
CA SER A 430 -11.81 27.62 -20.83
C SER A 430 -12.64 26.37 -21.16
N GLY A 431 -12.19 25.53 -22.08
CA GLY A 431 -12.85 24.27 -22.44
C GLY A 431 -12.82 23.19 -21.35
N ILE A 432 -11.84 23.21 -20.46
CA ILE A 432 -11.76 22.32 -19.29
C ILE A 432 -12.82 22.70 -18.24
N LEU A 433 -12.99 24.01 -18.00
CA LEU A 433 -13.89 24.54 -16.97
C LEU A 433 -15.37 24.52 -17.35
N ARG A 434 -15.70 24.37 -18.65
CA ARG A 434 -17.09 24.32 -19.13
C ARG A 434 -17.77 22.99 -18.75
N GLY A 435 -18.91 23.08 -18.08
CA GLY A 435 -19.78 21.96 -17.74
C GLY A 435 -21.26 22.35 -17.81
N GLU A 436 -22.14 21.54 -17.19
CA GLU A 436 -23.60 21.68 -17.32
C GLU A 436 -24.16 22.98 -16.72
N SER A 437 -23.49 23.53 -15.69
CA SER A 437 -23.91 24.74 -14.97
C SER A 437 -23.17 26.01 -15.41
N SER A 438 -22.28 25.92 -16.41
CA SER A 438 -21.51 27.09 -16.90
C SER A 438 -22.36 28.09 -17.70
N GLY A 439 -23.66 27.83 -17.92
CA GLY A 439 -24.57 28.72 -18.63
C GLY A 439 -25.13 29.89 -17.79
N ILE A 440 -24.80 29.96 -16.50
CA ILE A 440 -25.32 30.97 -15.57
C ILE A 440 -24.61 32.34 -15.76
N GLU A 441 -23.32 32.34 -16.11
CA GLU A 441 -22.51 33.54 -16.42
C GLU A 441 -21.86 33.35 -17.80
N ARG A 442 -21.69 34.43 -18.58
CA ARG A 442 -20.99 34.31 -19.87
C ARG A 442 -19.51 34.01 -19.64
N ASN A 443 -18.98 33.03 -20.37
CA ASN A 443 -17.56 32.73 -20.40
C ASN A 443 -16.87 33.70 -21.37
N ALA A 444 -15.92 34.48 -20.88
CA ALA A 444 -15.23 35.51 -21.66
C ALA A 444 -13.74 35.19 -21.75
N ILE A 445 -13.22 35.28 -22.97
CA ILE A 445 -11.78 35.28 -23.24
C ILE A 445 -11.46 36.63 -23.86
N SER A 446 -10.50 37.34 -23.27
CA SER A 446 -10.05 38.66 -23.73
C SER A 446 -8.56 38.63 -23.95
N THR A 447 -8.08 39.22 -25.04
CA THR A 447 -6.68 39.20 -25.45
C THR A 447 -6.15 40.62 -25.63
N TRP A 448 -4.99 40.88 -25.06
CA TRP A 448 -4.26 42.14 -25.22
C TRP A 448 -2.91 41.87 -25.87
N SER A 449 -2.55 42.74 -26.80
CA SER A 449 -1.30 42.70 -27.55
C SER A 449 -0.54 43.98 -27.33
N ARG A 450 0.75 43.86 -27.02
CA ARG A 450 1.65 45.00 -26.85
C ARG A 450 1.72 45.90 -28.11
N ARG A 451 1.48 45.32 -29.29
CA ARG A 451 1.44 46.06 -30.57
C ARG A 451 0.22 46.96 -30.72
N ASP A 452 -0.89 46.60 -30.08
CA ASP A 452 -2.16 47.31 -30.24
C ASP A 452 -2.24 48.47 -29.24
N ASP A 453 -1.84 48.24 -28.00
CA ASP A 453 -1.76 49.26 -26.94
C ASP A 453 -0.71 48.88 -25.89
N ASP A 454 0.51 49.44 -26.02
CA ASP A 454 1.66 49.14 -25.16
C ASP A 454 1.46 49.63 -23.72
N ASN A 455 0.84 50.80 -23.54
CA ASN A 455 0.59 51.35 -22.21
C ASN A 455 -0.40 50.46 -21.44
N LYS A 456 -1.52 50.10 -22.09
CA LYS A 456 -2.51 49.21 -21.49
C LYS A 456 -1.95 47.83 -21.21
N PHE A 457 -1.18 47.26 -22.15
CA PHE A 457 -0.50 45.98 -21.96
C PHE A 457 0.44 46.00 -20.75
N THR A 458 1.26 47.05 -20.65
CA THR A 458 2.24 47.20 -19.57
C THR A 458 1.56 47.31 -18.20
N GLU A 459 0.46 48.07 -18.09
CA GLU A 459 -0.31 48.13 -16.85
C GLU A 459 -0.96 46.79 -16.50
N ILE A 460 -1.55 46.06 -17.46
CA ILE A 460 -2.07 44.70 -17.23
C ILE A 460 -0.96 43.77 -16.75
N ALA A 461 0.21 43.82 -17.38
CA ALA A 461 1.36 43.01 -17.01
C ALA A 461 1.80 43.29 -15.56
N LYS A 462 1.81 44.56 -15.13
CA LYS A 462 2.10 44.96 -13.73
C LYS A 462 1.10 44.38 -12.74
N TYR A 463 -0.21 44.43 -13.04
CA TYR A 463 -1.23 43.81 -12.19
C TYR A 463 -0.99 42.32 -12.01
N VAL A 464 -0.74 41.60 -13.12
CA VAL A 464 -0.53 40.15 -13.11
C VAL A 464 0.79 39.78 -12.43
N ALA A 465 1.87 40.54 -12.65
CA ALA A 465 3.15 40.33 -12.00
C ALA A 465 3.07 40.54 -10.48
N GLN A 466 2.20 41.45 -10.01
CA GLN A 466 1.93 41.66 -8.59
C GLN A 466 0.82 40.76 -8.02
N LEU A 467 0.35 39.77 -8.80
CA LEU A 467 -0.69 38.81 -8.42
C LEU A 467 -1.99 39.50 -7.96
N LYS A 468 -2.42 40.52 -8.71
CA LYS A 468 -3.65 41.28 -8.53
C LYS A 468 -4.52 41.22 -9.79
N HIS A 469 -5.83 41.38 -9.65
CA HIS A 469 -6.72 41.47 -10.81
C HIS A 469 -6.68 42.88 -11.43
N PRO A 470 -6.51 43.01 -12.76
CA PRO A 470 -6.66 44.29 -13.45
C PRO A 470 -8.05 44.91 -13.25
N ILE A 471 -8.07 46.21 -13.00
CA ILE A 471 -9.28 47.02 -12.77
C ILE A 471 -9.43 48.03 -13.90
N PHE A 472 -10.64 48.12 -14.46
CA PHE A 472 -10.98 48.98 -15.58
C PHE A 472 -11.98 50.06 -15.16
N GLU A 473 -11.88 51.23 -15.78
CA GLU A 473 -12.89 52.28 -15.69
C GLU A 473 -14.11 51.89 -16.53
N THR A 474 -15.30 52.02 -15.93
CA THR A 474 -16.54 51.75 -16.63
C THR A 474 -17.02 52.98 -17.41
N PRO A 475 -17.71 52.79 -18.54
CA PRO A 475 -18.32 53.89 -19.28
C PRO A 475 -19.37 54.67 -18.45
N PRO A 476 -19.66 55.94 -18.81
CA PRO A 476 -20.53 56.85 -18.01
C PRO A 476 -21.98 56.38 -17.78
N TYR A 477 -22.44 55.39 -18.53
CA TYR A 477 -23.78 54.83 -18.43
C TYR A 477 -23.89 53.69 -17.40
N PHE A 478 -22.78 53.26 -16.80
CA PHE A 478 -22.79 52.30 -15.68
C PHE A 478 -22.96 53.04 -14.34
N ARG A 479 -23.70 52.43 -13.41
CA ARG A 479 -23.80 52.93 -12.03
C ARG A 479 -22.51 52.69 -11.22
N THR A 480 -21.80 51.61 -11.53
CA THR A 480 -20.47 51.33 -10.97
C THR A 480 -19.43 52.10 -11.77
N THR A 481 -18.43 52.67 -11.11
CA THR A 481 -17.35 53.46 -11.74
C THR A 481 -16.11 52.63 -12.08
N GLN A 482 -16.03 51.40 -11.55
CA GLN A 482 -14.90 50.50 -11.70
C GLN A 482 -15.38 49.06 -11.88
N LEU A 483 -14.66 48.30 -12.69
CA LEU A 483 -14.94 46.89 -12.98
C LEU A 483 -13.66 46.07 -12.87
N SER A 484 -13.70 45.01 -12.05
CA SER A 484 -12.63 44.02 -11.96
C SER A 484 -12.82 42.92 -13.02
N THR A 485 -11.72 42.43 -13.59
CA THR A 485 -11.69 41.24 -14.49
C THR A 485 -11.85 39.93 -13.70
N THR A 486 -12.98 39.76 -13.01
CA THR A 486 -13.20 38.58 -12.15
C THR A 486 -14.58 37.97 -12.31
N SER A 487 -14.62 36.64 -12.46
CA SER A 487 -15.83 35.85 -12.25
C SER A 487 -16.00 35.50 -10.77
N LEU A 488 -17.24 35.45 -10.29
CA LEU A 488 -17.52 35.17 -8.88
C LEU A 488 -17.85 33.69 -8.73
N ILE A 489 -17.01 32.99 -7.99
CA ILE A 489 -17.06 31.55 -7.87
C ILE A 489 -16.99 31.11 -6.41
N SER A 490 -17.73 30.05 -6.08
CA SER A 490 -17.71 29.43 -4.75
C SER A 490 -16.39 28.69 -4.52
N THR A 491 -16.06 28.40 -3.25
CA THR A 491 -14.87 27.58 -2.93
C THR A 491 -14.89 26.20 -3.61
N LYS A 492 -16.07 25.60 -3.84
CA LYS A 492 -16.21 24.35 -4.62
C LYS A 492 -15.80 24.53 -6.08
N GLU A 493 -16.20 25.63 -6.68
CA GLU A 493 -15.83 25.99 -8.05
C GLU A 493 -14.34 26.39 -8.15
N VAL A 494 -13.78 27.04 -7.12
CA VAL A 494 -12.32 27.29 -7.02
C VAL A 494 -11.55 25.98 -7.00
N ALA A 495 -11.99 24.97 -6.24
CA ALA A 495 -11.34 23.65 -6.21
C ALA A 495 -11.31 22.97 -7.59
N LEU A 496 -12.30 23.25 -8.45
CA LEU A 496 -12.30 22.81 -9.85
C LEU A 496 -11.35 23.64 -10.72
N ALA A 497 -11.39 24.97 -10.61
CA ALA A 497 -10.53 25.84 -11.40
C ALA A 497 -9.05 25.69 -11.07
N MET A 498 -8.74 25.58 -9.79
CA MET A 498 -7.41 25.56 -9.21
C MET A 498 -7.04 24.16 -8.71
N GLY A 499 -7.57 23.12 -9.37
CA GLY A 499 -7.32 21.72 -9.06
C GLY A 499 -5.87 21.29 -9.32
N LEU A 500 -5.33 20.44 -8.44
CA LEU A 500 -4.00 19.88 -8.60
C LEU A 500 -3.99 18.71 -9.62
N PRO A 501 -2.88 18.46 -10.33
CA PRO A 501 -2.79 17.37 -11.31
C PRO A 501 -3.03 16.00 -10.69
N GLN A 502 -3.91 15.18 -11.29
CA GLN A 502 -4.19 13.82 -10.81
C GLN A 502 -3.32 12.74 -11.46
N LYS A 503 -2.55 13.11 -12.48
CA LYS A 503 -1.65 12.19 -13.21
C LYS A 503 -0.24 12.75 -13.24
N SER A 504 0.74 11.85 -13.25
CA SER A 504 2.15 12.21 -13.35
C SER A 504 2.42 12.97 -14.65
N LEU A 505 3.09 14.11 -14.55
CA LEU A 505 3.49 14.96 -15.68
C LEU A 505 5.00 15.19 -15.67
N PRO A 506 5.63 15.52 -16.83
CA PRO A 506 7.01 15.94 -16.87
C PRO A 506 7.25 17.17 -15.97
N GLY A 507 7.99 16.97 -14.88
CA GLY A 507 8.27 17.98 -13.86
C GLY A 507 7.54 17.77 -12.52
N ILE A 508 6.42 17.03 -12.49
CA ILE A 508 5.59 16.82 -11.29
C ILE A 508 5.12 15.37 -11.22
N PRO A 509 5.81 14.51 -10.45
CA PRO A 509 5.36 13.16 -10.19
C PRO A 509 4.11 13.17 -9.29
N VAL A 510 3.13 12.36 -9.70
CA VAL A 510 1.89 12.10 -8.97
C VAL A 510 1.82 10.61 -8.69
N PHE A 511 1.71 10.25 -7.42
CA PHE A 511 1.62 8.87 -6.96
C PHE A 511 0.23 8.58 -6.41
N GLU A 512 -0.26 7.38 -6.67
CA GLU A 512 -1.38 6.80 -5.93
C GLU A 512 -0.80 5.87 -4.88
N SER A 513 -1.30 5.96 -3.65
CA SER A 513 -0.95 5.04 -2.58
C SER A 513 -2.20 4.69 -1.77
N VAL A 514 -2.05 3.71 -0.87
CA VAL A 514 -3.12 3.17 -0.05
C VAL A 514 -2.72 3.38 1.41
N GLU A 515 -3.70 3.73 2.23
CA GLU A 515 -3.47 3.93 3.65
C GLU A 515 -3.17 2.60 4.38
N PHE A 516 -2.13 2.62 5.22
CA PHE A 516 -1.80 1.60 6.22
C PHE A 516 -1.87 2.25 7.60
N GLY A 517 -1.69 1.47 8.66
CA GLY A 517 -1.74 2.02 10.02
C GLY A 517 -0.75 3.16 10.25
N ARG A 518 -1.26 4.27 10.77
CA ARG A 518 -0.49 5.51 10.98
C ARG A 518 0.45 5.45 12.17
N ALA A 519 0.18 4.55 13.11
CA ALA A 519 1.01 4.34 14.28
C ALA A 519 0.83 2.92 14.79
N VAL A 520 1.86 2.38 15.44
CA VAL A 520 1.77 1.10 16.14
C VAL A 520 0.86 1.26 17.36
N THR A 521 -0.37 0.74 17.25
CA THR A 521 -1.37 0.74 18.33
C THR A 521 -1.66 -0.70 18.71
N THR A 522 -1.63 -1.01 20.01
CA THR A 522 -1.82 -2.37 20.51
C THR A 522 -3.06 -2.50 21.39
N TYR A 523 -3.70 -3.68 21.37
CA TYR A 523 -4.85 -3.98 22.24
C TYR A 523 -4.45 -4.28 23.69
N ARG A 524 -3.15 -4.41 23.99
CA ARG A 524 -2.65 -4.67 25.35
C ARG A 524 -2.54 -3.36 26.13
N ASN A 525 -3.22 -3.31 27.28
CA ASN A 525 -3.14 -2.17 28.21
C ASN A 525 -1.81 -2.09 28.98
N SER A 526 -0.92 -3.08 28.88
CA SER A 526 0.38 -3.11 29.56
C SER A 526 1.47 -2.51 28.69
N ALA A 527 2.21 -1.54 29.22
CA ALA A 527 3.39 -0.99 28.54
C ALA A 527 4.40 -2.10 28.21
N ILE A 528 4.82 -2.17 26.94
CA ILE A 528 5.89 -3.05 26.48
C ILE A 528 7.18 -2.59 27.18
N THR A 529 7.77 -3.48 27.98
CA THR A 529 8.98 -3.15 28.78
C THR A 529 10.26 -3.40 28.02
N ASN A 530 10.27 -4.38 27.09
CA ASN A 530 11.42 -4.70 26.28
C ASN A 530 11.10 -4.58 24.78
N LYS A 531 11.78 -3.67 24.09
CA LYS A 531 11.50 -3.34 22.70
C LYS A 531 12.79 -3.05 21.93
N ILE A 532 12.76 -3.27 20.62
CA ILE A 532 13.79 -2.81 19.68
C ILE A 532 13.18 -1.80 18.72
N ASP A 533 13.90 -0.71 18.47
CA ASP A 533 13.57 0.24 17.40
C ASP A 533 14.05 -0.34 16.07
N ILE A 534 13.17 -0.37 15.08
CA ILE A 534 13.50 -0.86 13.75
C ILE A 534 13.45 0.23 12.68
N GLY A 535 12.92 1.41 12.97
CA GLY A 535 12.79 2.47 11.98
C GLY A 535 11.57 3.34 12.22
N SER A 536 11.12 4.01 11.17
CA SER A 536 10.09 5.05 11.28
C SER A 536 8.88 4.73 10.40
N ILE A 537 7.69 5.18 10.81
CA ILE A 537 6.46 5.00 10.05
C ILE A 537 6.64 5.63 8.66
N PHE A 538 6.25 4.88 7.65
CA PHE A 538 6.19 5.34 6.28
C PHE A 538 4.73 5.46 5.88
N ASN A 539 4.27 6.66 5.56
CA ASN A 539 2.88 6.87 5.17
C ASN A 539 2.81 7.73 3.91
N LEU A 540 2.02 7.29 2.93
CA LEU A 540 1.72 8.00 1.67
C LEU A 540 2.98 8.63 1.04
N GLY A 541 4.07 7.87 0.92
CA GLY A 541 5.30 8.34 0.27
C GLY A 541 6.28 9.10 1.16
N SER A 542 5.90 9.43 2.39
CA SER A 542 6.70 10.22 3.35
C SER A 542 7.11 9.38 4.57
N ILE A 543 8.26 9.72 5.17
CA ILE A 543 8.72 9.14 6.43
C ILE A 543 8.31 10.10 7.54
N ASP A 544 7.66 9.59 8.58
CA ASP A 544 7.45 10.34 9.82
C ASP A 544 8.53 9.97 10.83
N GLU A 545 9.58 10.79 10.93
CA GLU A 545 10.72 10.55 11.82
C GLU A 545 10.35 10.57 13.31
N HIS A 546 9.22 11.18 13.68
CA HIS A 546 8.75 11.27 15.06
C HIS A 546 8.00 10.00 15.52
N LEU A 547 7.49 9.21 14.56
CA LEU A 547 6.76 7.98 14.83
C LEU A 547 7.65 6.75 14.58
N LYS A 548 8.32 6.29 15.64
CA LYS A 548 9.16 5.08 15.59
C LYS A 548 8.35 3.79 15.67
N VAL A 549 8.71 2.83 14.83
CA VAL A 549 8.16 1.47 14.85
C VAL A 549 9.02 0.63 15.80
N ASN A 550 8.40 0.16 16.88
CA ASN A 550 9.09 -0.64 17.89
C ASN A 550 8.49 -2.05 17.91
N LEU A 551 9.33 -3.08 17.90
CA LEU A 551 8.90 -4.47 18.07
C LEU A 551 9.05 -4.90 19.53
N ASP A 552 8.06 -5.63 20.05
CA ASP A 552 8.17 -6.32 21.34
C ASP A 552 9.11 -7.52 21.22
N VAL A 553 10.21 -7.49 21.98
CA VAL A 553 11.25 -8.53 21.96
C VAL A 553 10.73 -9.85 22.50
N ASP A 554 9.90 -9.83 23.55
CA ASP A 554 9.37 -11.05 24.15
C ASP A 554 8.43 -11.77 23.17
N SER A 555 7.74 -11.02 22.30
CA SER A 555 6.86 -11.56 21.25
C SER A 555 7.61 -12.26 20.10
N LEU A 556 8.92 -12.05 19.95
CA LEU A 556 9.75 -12.74 18.94
C LEU A 556 9.97 -14.22 19.27
N THR A 557 9.69 -14.67 20.49
CA THR A 557 9.63 -16.11 20.83
C THR A 557 8.56 -16.84 20.04
N SER A 558 7.52 -16.12 19.57
CA SER A 558 6.49 -16.65 18.67
C SER A 558 6.88 -16.52 17.19
N HIS A 559 8.19 -16.42 16.92
CA HIS A 559 8.83 -16.41 15.61
C HIS A 559 8.47 -15.22 14.71
N THR A 560 9.36 -14.98 13.75
CA THR A 560 9.30 -13.88 12.79
C THR A 560 9.45 -14.44 11.39
N PHE A 561 8.56 -14.04 10.49
CA PHE A 561 8.67 -14.32 9.07
C PHE A 561 9.10 -13.06 8.31
N VAL A 562 10.18 -13.16 7.54
CA VAL A 562 10.72 -12.05 6.74
C VAL A 562 10.74 -12.47 5.27
N THR A 563 10.07 -11.70 4.42
CA THR A 563 9.99 -11.99 2.99
C THR A 563 10.16 -10.76 2.13
N GLY A 564 10.74 -10.93 0.94
CA GLY A 564 10.92 -9.87 -0.03
C GLY A 564 11.76 -10.30 -1.22
N SER A 565 11.52 -9.69 -2.38
CA SER A 565 12.31 -9.97 -3.59
C SER A 565 13.78 -9.58 -3.40
N THR A 566 14.67 -10.11 -4.24
CA THR A 566 16.08 -9.69 -4.27
C THR A 566 16.21 -8.17 -4.34
N GLY A 567 17.08 -7.59 -3.50
CA GLY A 567 17.32 -6.14 -3.44
C GLY A 567 16.20 -5.32 -2.79
N SER A 568 15.20 -5.94 -2.15
CA SER A 568 14.14 -5.24 -1.41
C SER A 568 14.58 -4.70 -0.05
N GLY A 569 15.65 -5.26 0.54
CA GLY A 569 16.15 -4.89 1.89
C GLY A 569 16.05 -5.98 2.95
N LYS A 570 15.73 -7.24 2.58
CA LYS A 570 15.62 -8.39 3.51
C LYS A 570 16.82 -8.53 4.44
N SER A 571 18.04 -8.59 3.91
CA SER A 571 19.25 -8.75 4.72
C SER A 571 19.47 -7.55 5.65
N ASN A 572 19.27 -6.32 5.16
CA ASN A 572 19.37 -5.09 5.98
C ASN A 572 18.46 -5.14 7.21
N ALA A 573 17.22 -5.58 7.02
CA ALA A 573 16.27 -5.77 8.09
C ALA A 573 16.77 -6.75 9.16
N ILE A 574 17.24 -7.93 8.72
CA ILE A 574 17.75 -8.97 9.62
C ILE A 574 19.01 -8.48 10.34
N TYR A 575 19.94 -7.82 9.64
CA TYR A 575 21.14 -7.24 10.25
C TYR A 575 20.79 -6.24 11.35
N SER A 576 19.89 -5.30 11.05
CA SER A 576 19.45 -4.28 12.00
C SER A 576 18.78 -4.90 13.23
N MET A 577 17.90 -5.88 13.03
CA MET A 577 17.26 -6.62 14.11
C MET A 577 18.28 -7.37 14.98
N LEU A 578 19.16 -8.17 14.39
CA LEU A 578 20.17 -8.95 15.13
C LEU A 578 21.14 -8.04 15.88
N ASN A 579 21.59 -6.95 15.26
CA ASN A 579 22.47 -5.98 15.89
C ASN A 579 21.79 -5.33 17.11
N SER A 580 20.53 -4.93 17.00
CA SER A 580 19.78 -4.33 18.11
C SER A 580 19.54 -5.34 19.24
N LEU A 581 19.18 -6.58 18.91
CA LEU A 581 19.01 -7.67 19.88
C LEU A 581 20.31 -8.01 20.62
N TRP A 582 21.46 -8.01 19.94
CA TRP A 582 22.74 -8.31 20.56
C TRP A 582 23.34 -7.13 21.34
N SER A 583 23.30 -5.93 20.78
CA SER A 583 23.92 -4.74 21.37
C SER A 583 23.14 -4.22 22.58
N GLU A 584 21.81 -4.16 22.49
CA GLU A 584 20.94 -3.60 23.53
C GLU A 584 20.48 -4.65 24.54
N ASN A 585 20.17 -5.85 24.07
CA ASN A 585 19.54 -6.90 24.89
C ASN A 585 20.46 -8.09 25.24
N LYS A 586 21.64 -8.17 24.62
CA LYS A 586 22.60 -9.29 24.78
C LYS A 586 21.98 -10.65 24.50
N ILE A 587 21.07 -10.71 23.52
CA ILE A 587 20.44 -11.96 23.07
C ILE A 587 21.33 -12.61 22.01
N PRO A 588 21.95 -13.78 22.28
CA PRO A 588 22.75 -14.50 21.29
C PRO A 588 21.89 -14.98 20.11
N PHE A 589 22.55 -15.20 18.97
CA PHE A 589 21.90 -15.65 17.76
C PHE A 589 22.67 -16.75 17.04
N LEU A 590 21.95 -17.61 16.33
CA LEU A 590 22.51 -18.54 15.36
C LEU A 590 22.04 -18.14 13.96
N ILE A 591 22.96 -17.94 13.03
CA ILE A 591 22.63 -17.72 11.62
C ILE A 591 22.98 -18.96 10.83
N ILE A 592 22.01 -19.57 10.15
CA ILE A 592 22.24 -20.65 9.20
C ILE A 592 22.09 -20.09 7.79
N GLU A 593 23.22 -19.94 7.09
CA GLU A 593 23.28 -19.25 5.81
C GLU A 593 23.63 -20.20 4.64
N PRO A 594 22.64 -20.64 3.84
CA PRO A 594 22.86 -21.56 2.72
C PRO A 594 23.34 -20.93 1.41
N ALA A 595 23.25 -19.60 1.24
CA ALA A 595 23.33 -18.99 -0.09
C ALA A 595 24.55 -18.08 -0.30
N LYS A 596 24.57 -16.89 0.31
CA LYS A 596 25.47 -15.80 -0.11
C LYS A 596 26.79 -15.75 0.66
N GLY A 597 26.78 -16.18 1.92
CA GLY A 597 27.90 -16.04 2.85
C GLY A 597 28.12 -14.59 3.30
N GLU A 598 27.10 -13.73 3.29
CA GLU A 598 27.19 -12.29 3.61
C GLU A 598 27.28 -12.01 5.11
N TYR A 599 26.66 -12.84 5.95
CA TYR A 599 26.57 -12.55 7.39
C TYR A 599 27.92 -12.63 8.10
N LYS A 600 28.84 -13.46 7.63
CA LYS A 600 30.21 -13.53 8.20
C LYS A 600 31.00 -12.26 7.93
N ASP A 601 30.75 -11.57 6.81
CA ASP A 601 31.44 -10.33 6.48
C ASP A 601 30.92 -9.16 7.34
N VAL A 602 29.68 -9.28 7.84
CA VAL A 602 29.02 -8.29 8.70
C VAL A 602 29.30 -8.54 10.19
N PHE A 603 29.11 -9.75 10.69
CA PHE A 603 29.21 -10.05 12.12
C PHE A 603 30.46 -10.85 12.49
N GLY A 604 31.10 -11.54 11.54
CA GLY A 604 32.15 -12.51 11.82
C GLY A 604 33.47 -11.91 12.31
N GLY A 605 33.76 -10.63 12.05
CA GLY A 605 34.94 -9.96 12.63
C GLY A 605 34.82 -9.65 14.12
N ASN A 606 33.63 -9.80 14.71
CA ASN A 606 33.44 -9.67 16.15
C ASN A 606 33.99 -10.92 16.86
N LYS A 607 34.87 -10.71 17.85
CA LYS A 607 35.50 -11.80 18.64
C LYS A 607 34.51 -12.66 19.41
N ASP A 608 33.32 -12.14 19.70
CA ASP A 608 32.27 -12.87 20.40
C ASP A 608 31.44 -13.77 19.45
N VAL A 609 31.63 -13.64 18.13
CA VAL A 609 30.87 -14.37 17.10
C VAL A 609 31.71 -15.53 16.57
N ALA A 610 31.23 -16.76 16.77
CA ALA A 610 31.84 -17.94 16.16
C ALA A 610 31.41 -18.08 14.69
N VAL A 611 32.33 -18.45 13.81
CA VAL A 611 32.04 -18.69 12.39
C VAL A 611 32.51 -20.10 12.02
N PHE A 612 31.55 -20.95 11.64
CA PHE A 612 31.80 -22.30 11.14
C PHE A 612 31.31 -22.40 9.70
N GLY A 613 32.03 -23.11 8.84
CA GLY A 613 31.59 -23.36 7.47
C GLY A 613 32.01 -24.73 6.95
N THR A 614 31.96 -24.89 5.64
CA THR A 614 32.25 -26.18 4.98
C THR A 614 33.58 -26.18 4.20
N ASN A 615 34.25 -25.02 4.12
CA ASN A 615 35.52 -24.88 3.42
C ASN A 615 36.65 -24.52 4.43
N PRO A 616 37.58 -25.45 4.70
CA PRO A 616 38.62 -25.27 5.71
C PRO A 616 39.66 -24.21 5.33
N ASN A 617 39.70 -23.76 4.06
CA ASN A 617 40.57 -22.66 3.65
C ASN A 617 40.00 -21.27 3.99
N ILE A 618 38.73 -21.19 4.37
CA ILE A 618 37.99 -19.92 4.53
C ILE A 618 37.38 -19.79 5.92
N SER A 619 37.10 -20.88 6.63
CA SER A 619 36.62 -20.86 8.01
C SER A 619 36.90 -22.18 8.73
N PRO A 620 36.88 -22.21 10.07
CA PRO A 620 36.79 -23.45 10.83
C PRO A 620 35.63 -24.32 10.33
N LEU A 621 35.86 -25.63 10.24
CA LEU A 621 34.84 -26.56 9.77
C LEU A 621 33.73 -26.72 10.82
N LEU A 622 32.48 -26.70 10.35
CA LEU A 622 31.36 -27.24 11.10
C LEU A 622 31.64 -28.73 11.35
N LYS A 623 31.64 -29.16 12.60
CA LYS A 623 31.64 -30.58 12.98
C LYS A 623 30.36 -30.87 13.73
N ILE A 624 29.59 -31.81 13.22
CA ILE A 624 28.28 -32.16 13.78
C ILE A 624 28.08 -33.66 13.71
N ASN A 625 27.69 -34.29 14.82
CA ASN A 625 27.27 -35.69 14.80
C ASN A 625 25.74 -35.78 14.93
N PRO A 626 25.02 -36.06 13.83
CA PRO A 626 23.57 -36.14 13.85
C PRO A 626 23.02 -37.36 14.62
N PHE A 627 23.87 -38.33 14.96
CA PHE A 627 23.52 -39.50 15.79
C PHE A 627 23.86 -39.30 17.27
N SER A 628 24.31 -38.11 17.67
CA SER A 628 24.60 -37.84 19.08
C SER A 628 23.51 -36.97 19.67
N PHE A 629 23.06 -37.34 20.87
CA PHE A 629 21.96 -36.68 21.59
C PHE A 629 22.31 -36.46 23.07
N PRO A 630 21.71 -35.45 23.73
CA PRO A 630 21.87 -35.23 25.17
C PRO A 630 21.36 -36.38 26.02
N THR A 631 21.93 -36.57 27.22
CA THR A 631 21.58 -37.68 28.14
C THR A 631 20.12 -37.69 28.61
N ASP A 632 19.47 -36.53 28.60
CA ASP A 632 18.07 -36.37 29.01
C ASP A 632 17.08 -36.81 27.92
N ILE A 633 17.56 -37.11 26.69
CA ILE A 633 16.74 -37.54 25.56
C ILE A 633 16.85 -39.05 25.40
N HIS A 634 15.72 -39.71 25.18
CA HIS A 634 15.70 -41.13 24.91
C HIS A 634 16.12 -41.43 23.47
N ILE A 635 16.93 -42.49 23.27
CA ILE A 635 17.43 -42.88 21.95
C ILE A 635 16.33 -43.06 20.89
N THR A 636 15.18 -43.63 21.25
CA THR A 636 14.07 -43.82 20.29
C THR A 636 13.46 -42.49 19.85
N GLU A 637 13.36 -41.52 20.76
CA GLU A 637 12.85 -40.17 20.49
C GLU A 637 13.79 -39.43 19.53
N HIS A 638 15.10 -39.59 19.74
CA HIS A 638 16.14 -39.08 18.85
C HIS A 638 16.06 -39.73 17.46
N ILE A 639 15.97 -41.06 17.38
CA ILE A 639 15.88 -41.79 16.10
C ILE A 639 14.64 -41.34 15.32
N ASP A 640 13.49 -41.22 15.96
CA ASP A 640 12.25 -40.77 15.29
C ASP A 640 12.41 -39.37 14.69
N ARG A 641 12.97 -38.40 15.43
CA ARG A 641 13.25 -37.04 14.93
C ARG A 641 14.26 -37.02 13.79
N LEU A 642 15.33 -37.80 13.92
CA LEU A 642 16.35 -37.92 12.87
C LEU A 642 15.72 -38.43 11.57
N ILE A 643 14.88 -39.46 11.67
CA ILE A 643 14.16 -40.03 10.52
C ILE A 643 13.15 -39.03 9.93
N GLU A 644 12.45 -38.25 10.76
CA GLU A 644 11.55 -37.19 10.29
C GLU A 644 12.29 -36.12 9.47
N ILE A 645 13.45 -35.67 9.94
CA ILE A 645 14.28 -34.70 9.21
C ILE A 645 14.79 -35.31 7.90
N LEU A 646 15.24 -36.56 7.93
CA LEU A 646 15.67 -37.26 6.72
C LEU A 646 14.51 -37.42 5.73
N ASN A 647 13.28 -37.67 6.17
CA ASN A 647 12.09 -37.75 5.32
C ASN A 647 11.69 -36.40 4.73
N ALA A 648 11.91 -35.29 5.44
CA ALA A 648 11.67 -33.95 4.93
C ALA A 648 12.69 -33.56 3.83
N VAL A 649 13.96 -33.96 4.01
CA VAL A 649 15.06 -33.59 3.11
C VAL A 649 15.20 -34.53 1.91
N TRP A 650 15.04 -35.83 2.14
CA TRP A 650 15.16 -36.85 1.09
C TRP A 650 13.77 -37.27 0.60
N PRO A 651 13.47 -37.15 -0.71
CA PRO A 651 12.24 -37.72 -1.23
C PRO A 651 12.33 -39.24 -1.12
N MET A 652 11.56 -39.78 -0.17
CA MET A 652 11.41 -41.21 0.10
C MET A 652 10.00 -41.65 -0.27
N TYR A 653 9.85 -42.90 -0.72
CA TYR A 653 8.56 -43.48 -1.08
C TYR A 653 8.44 -44.90 -0.53
N ALA A 654 7.20 -45.38 -0.42
CA ALA A 654 6.89 -46.72 0.07
C ALA A 654 7.55 -47.04 1.43
N ALA A 655 8.29 -48.15 1.54
CA ALA A 655 8.88 -48.65 2.77
C ALA A 655 10.30 -48.09 3.07
N MET A 656 10.84 -47.18 2.26
CA MET A 656 12.19 -46.63 2.46
C MET A 656 12.42 -46.03 3.86
N PRO A 657 11.49 -45.23 4.45
CA PRO A 657 11.69 -44.67 5.78
C PRO A 657 11.80 -45.75 6.87
N ALA A 658 11.03 -46.83 6.75
CA ALA A 658 11.04 -47.93 7.71
C ALA A 658 12.37 -48.70 7.65
N ILE A 659 12.87 -48.99 6.44
CA ILE A 659 14.17 -49.64 6.23
C ILE A 659 15.30 -48.76 6.78
N LEU A 660 15.24 -47.46 6.53
CA LEU A 660 16.25 -46.53 7.06
C LEU A 660 16.21 -46.48 8.59
N LYS A 661 15.02 -46.44 9.19
CA LYS A 661 14.84 -46.49 10.65
C LYS A 661 15.44 -47.77 11.24
N GLU A 662 15.10 -48.93 10.69
CA GLU A 662 15.64 -50.23 11.11
C GLU A 662 17.17 -50.26 10.99
N ALA A 663 17.74 -49.73 9.89
CA ALA A 663 19.18 -49.65 9.72
C ALA A 663 19.85 -48.73 10.75
N VAL A 664 19.22 -47.61 11.10
CA VAL A 664 19.72 -46.71 12.17
C VAL A 664 19.68 -47.42 13.53
N GLU A 665 18.57 -48.08 13.88
CA GLU A 665 18.42 -48.86 15.11
C GLU A 665 19.51 -49.93 15.25
N LEU A 666 19.73 -50.74 14.21
CA LEU A 666 20.78 -51.77 14.18
C LEU A 666 22.19 -51.18 14.25
N THR A 667 22.41 -49.99 13.70
CA THR A 667 23.71 -49.29 13.82
C THR A 667 24.00 -48.86 15.26
N TYR A 668 22.98 -48.44 16.02
CA TYR A 668 23.14 -48.18 17.45
C TYR A 668 23.42 -49.46 18.24
N GLU A 669 22.66 -50.54 17.97
CA GLU A 669 22.86 -51.83 18.64
C GLU A 669 24.24 -52.43 18.37
N SER A 670 24.76 -52.32 17.15
CA SER A 670 26.10 -52.82 16.78
C SER A 670 27.23 -52.08 17.51
N LEU A 671 26.95 -50.86 17.98
CA LEU A 671 27.82 -50.04 18.83
C LEU A 671 27.48 -50.14 20.32
N GLY A 672 26.68 -51.15 20.71
CA GLY A 672 26.46 -51.51 22.10
C GLY A 672 25.38 -50.71 22.83
N TRP A 673 24.49 -50.04 22.10
CA TRP A 673 23.30 -49.41 22.68
C TRP A 673 22.18 -50.42 22.95
N ASP A 674 21.56 -50.28 24.11
CA ASP A 674 20.26 -50.87 24.44
C ASP A 674 19.17 -49.84 24.15
N LEU A 675 18.38 -50.08 23.09
CA LEU A 675 17.32 -49.17 22.64
C LEU A 675 16.18 -49.02 23.66
N LEU A 676 15.95 -50.02 24.51
CA LEU A 676 14.86 -50.00 25.49
C LEU A 676 15.21 -49.15 26.72
N ASN A 677 16.46 -49.23 27.16
CA ASN A 677 16.93 -48.51 28.36
C ASN A 677 17.69 -47.22 28.04
N SER A 678 17.93 -46.93 26.75
CA SER A 678 18.73 -45.80 26.26
C SER A 678 20.11 -45.71 26.93
N LYS A 679 20.79 -46.85 27.04
CA LYS A 679 22.12 -46.97 27.67
C LYS A 679 23.10 -47.61 26.70
N ASN A 680 24.32 -47.07 26.66
CA ASN A 680 25.42 -47.66 25.94
C ASN A 680 26.26 -48.53 26.90
N ARG A 681 26.71 -49.70 26.43
CA ARG A 681 27.56 -50.62 27.21
C ARG A 681 29.00 -50.12 27.40
N TYR A 682 29.42 -49.12 26.62
CA TYR A 682 30.77 -48.58 26.61
C TYR A 682 30.85 -47.25 27.39
N GLU A 683 31.98 -47.06 28.08
CA GLU A 683 32.35 -45.79 28.71
C GLU A 683 33.74 -45.37 28.19
N PRO A 684 33.90 -44.16 27.60
CA PRO A 684 32.87 -43.16 27.30
C PRO A 684 31.84 -43.63 26.25
N VAL A 685 30.65 -43.03 26.27
CA VAL A 685 29.54 -43.36 25.36
C VAL A 685 29.95 -43.15 23.91
N VAL A 686 29.67 -44.14 23.05
CA VAL A 686 30.00 -44.10 21.63
C VAL A 686 28.74 -43.95 20.79
N PHE A 687 28.65 -42.87 20.04
CA PHE A 687 27.57 -42.65 19.07
C PHE A 687 27.96 -43.13 17.66
N PRO A 688 26.99 -43.54 16.82
CA PRO A 688 27.21 -43.80 15.41
C PRO A 688 27.68 -42.58 14.61
N ASP A 689 28.12 -42.82 13.38
CA ASP A 689 28.22 -41.83 12.31
C ASP A 689 27.61 -42.36 10.99
N PHE A 690 27.61 -41.56 9.91
CA PHE A 690 27.07 -42.00 8.62
C PHE A 690 27.85 -43.15 7.98
N GLN A 691 29.13 -43.32 8.33
CA GLN A 691 29.95 -44.40 7.80
C GLN A 691 29.61 -45.73 8.50
N ASP A 692 29.25 -45.70 9.78
CA ASP A 692 28.70 -46.88 10.48
C ASP A 692 27.34 -47.28 9.87
N LEU A 693 26.47 -46.31 9.60
CA LEU A 693 25.20 -46.58 8.91
C LEU A 693 25.42 -47.15 7.49
N LEU A 694 26.46 -46.69 6.78
CA LEU A 694 26.80 -47.18 5.45
C LEU A 694 27.24 -48.66 5.45
N GLU A 695 27.80 -49.13 6.56
CA GLU A 695 28.24 -50.52 6.74
C GLU A 695 27.05 -51.46 7.04
N GLU A 696 26.07 -51.01 7.84
CA GLU A 696 24.89 -51.82 8.19
C GLU A 696 23.76 -51.77 7.16
N LEU A 697 23.50 -50.63 6.52
CA LEU A 697 22.39 -50.44 5.59
C LEU A 697 22.31 -51.49 4.46
N PRO A 698 23.42 -51.88 3.78
CA PRO A 698 23.38 -52.95 2.78
C PRO A 698 22.88 -54.29 3.32
N ARG A 699 23.19 -54.62 4.57
CA ARG A 699 22.79 -55.88 5.20
C ARG A 699 21.28 -55.89 5.42
N VAL A 700 20.72 -54.80 5.95
CA VAL A 700 19.27 -54.66 6.18
C VAL A 700 18.47 -54.77 4.88
N ILE A 701 18.94 -54.12 3.82
CA ILE A 701 18.28 -54.22 2.51
C ILE A 701 18.33 -55.66 1.98
N ALA A 702 19.45 -56.36 2.15
CA ALA A 702 19.61 -57.75 1.70
C ALA A 702 18.69 -58.72 2.47
N THR A 703 18.55 -58.55 3.78
CA THR A 703 17.73 -59.41 4.65
C THR A 703 16.23 -59.13 4.57
N SER A 704 15.82 -57.97 4.06
CA SER A 704 14.40 -57.61 3.93
C SER A 704 13.60 -58.59 3.05
N GLU A 705 12.29 -58.75 3.32
CA GLU A 705 11.39 -59.67 2.59
C GLU A 705 10.90 -59.12 1.23
N TYR A 706 11.42 -57.97 0.77
CA TYR A 706 10.99 -57.33 -0.47
C TYR A 706 11.53 -58.03 -1.72
N SER A 707 10.90 -57.78 -2.88
CA SER A 707 11.37 -58.31 -4.17
C SER A 707 12.75 -57.75 -4.53
N GLU A 708 13.54 -58.52 -5.30
CA GLU A 708 14.88 -58.12 -5.74
C GLU A 708 14.89 -56.78 -6.50
N GLU A 709 13.84 -56.49 -7.27
CA GLU A 709 13.68 -55.22 -7.96
C GLU A 709 13.53 -54.04 -6.97
N VAL A 710 12.74 -54.24 -5.92
CA VAL A 710 12.52 -53.24 -4.87
C VAL A 710 13.80 -53.04 -4.05
N LYS A 711 14.51 -54.11 -3.70
CA LYS A 711 15.82 -54.05 -3.02
C LYS A 711 16.87 -53.31 -3.85
N SER A 712 16.91 -53.55 -5.16
CA SER A 712 17.81 -52.86 -6.09
C SER A 712 17.51 -51.36 -6.15
N ASN A 713 16.23 -50.99 -6.26
CA ASN A 713 15.79 -49.60 -6.25
C ASN A 713 16.11 -48.89 -4.92
N TYR A 714 15.90 -49.57 -3.79
CA TYR A 714 16.23 -49.05 -2.46
C TYR A 714 17.73 -48.87 -2.26
N SER A 715 18.53 -49.85 -2.71
CA SER A 715 19.98 -49.75 -2.72
C SER A 715 20.44 -48.56 -3.56
N GLY A 716 19.90 -48.39 -4.76
CA GLY A 716 20.21 -47.25 -5.62
C GLY A 716 19.89 -45.89 -4.98
N ALA A 717 18.76 -45.79 -4.27
CA ALA A 717 18.27 -44.54 -3.69
C ALA A 717 18.88 -44.19 -2.32
N LEU A 718 18.85 -45.10 -1.34
CA LEU A 718 19.33 -44.85 0.02
C LEU A 718 20.86 -44.95 0.12
N LEU A 719 21.46 -46.00 -0.44
CA LEU A 719 22.90 -46.23 -0.32
C LEU A 719 23.71 -45.10 -0.97
N THR A 720 23.25 -44.59 -2.11
CA THR A 720 23.91 -43.49 -2.79
C THR A 720 23.87 -42.20 -1.97
N ARG A 721 22.75 -41.92 -1.28
CA ARG A 721 22.59 -40.75 -0.40
C ARG A 721 23.41 -40.85 0.88
N VAL A 722 23.40 -42.01 1.55
CA VAL A 722 24.24 -42.21 2.75
C VAL A 722 25.73 -42.18 2.37
N ARG A 723 26.11 -42.84 1.27
CA ARG A 723 27.50 -42.81 0.77
C ARG A 723 27.97 -41.40 0.42
N SER A 724 27.10 -40.53 -0.10
CA SER A 724 27.51 -39.15 -0.41
C SER A 724 27.84 -38.35 0.86
N MET A 725 27.26 -38.70 2.02
CA MET A 725 27.60 -38.10 3.32
C MET A 725 28.92 -38.58 3.91
N THR A 726 29.47 -39.70 3.39
CA THR A 726 30.76 -40.25 3.82
C THR A 726 31.93 -39.81 2.93
N ASN A 727 31.69 -39.02 1.88
CA ASN A 727 32.68 -38.65 0.87
C ASN A 727 33.16 -37.20 0.98
N GLY A 728 34.33 -36.92 0.38
CA GLY A 728 34.84 -35.55 0.21
C GLY A 728 35.09 -34.84 1.54
N TYR A 729 34.50 -33.65 1.71
CA TYR A 729 34.55 -32.86 2.94
C TYR A 729 33.41 -33.20 3.92
N PHE A 730 32.39 -33.97 3.52
CA PHE A 730 31.34 -34.41 4.45
C PHE A 730 31.88 -35.38 5.51
N LYS A 731 32.90 -36.16 5.18
CA LYS A 731 33.65 -36.98 6.16
C LYS A 731 34.34 -36.16 7.27
N THR A 732 34.58 -34.87 7.02
CA THR A 732 35.18 -33.96 8.01
C THR A 732 34.12 -33.17 8.77
N ILE A 733 32.91 -33.06 8.23
CA ILE A 733 31.76 -32.41 8.89
C ILE A 733 31.02 -33.40 9.79
N PHE A 734 30.66 -34.57 9.26
CA PHE A 734 29.98 -35.63 10.00
C PHE A 734 31.00 -36.58 10.63
N GLN A 735 31.51 -36.18 11.79
CA GLN A 735 32.45 -36.98 12.59
C GLN A 735 31.79 -37.42 13.90
N LYS A 736 32.29 -38.49 14.52
CA LYS A 736 31.83 -38.90 15.86
C LYS A 736 32.06 -37.85 16.94
N GLN A 737 33.08 -37.00 16.75
CA GLN A 737 33.37 -35.86 17.61
C GLN A 737 32.63 -34.61 17.12
N ASP A 738 31.71 -34.13 17.95
CA ASP A 738 30.87 -32.96 17.70
C ASP A 738 31.50 -31.67 18.26
N LEU A 739 31.09 -30.51 17.72
CA LEU A 739 31.28 -29.24 18.40
C LEU A 739 30.45 -29.22 19.70
N ALA A 740 30.93 -28.48 20.70
CA ALA A 740 30.14 -28.29 21.91
C ALA A 740 28.86 -27.51 21.58
N SER A 741 27.70 -28.04 21.96
CA SER A 741 26.40 -27.41 21.67
C SER A 741 26.29 -25.99 22.23
N SER A 742 26.98 -25.69 23.34
CA SER A 742 27.06 -24.34 23.90
C SER A 742 27.77 -23.33 22.99
N ASP A 743 28.74 -23.77 22.18
CA ASP A 743 29.44 -22.89 21.26
C ASP A 743 28.59 -22.55 20.02
N LEU A 744 27.66 -23.43 19.66
CA LEU A 744 26.72 -23.21 18.56
C LEU A 744 25.46 -22.45 18.99
N PHE A 745 24.96 -22.70 20.20
CA PHE A 745 23.62 -22.28 20.61
C PHE A 745 23.60 -21.27 21.76
N ASP A 746 24.64 -21.11 22.57
CA ASP A 746 24.62 -20.14 23.68
C ASP A 746 25.44 -18.88 23.42
N LYS A 747 26.14 -18.83 22.28
CA LYS A 747 26.95 -17.70 21.82
C LYS A 747 26.50 -17.29 20.42
N PRO A 748 26.69 -16.01 20.03
CA PRO A 748 26.53 -15.61 18.64
C PRO A 748 27.34 -16.52 17.71
N CYS A 749 26.67 -17.16 16.76
CA CYS A 749 27.26 -18.17 15.89
C CYS A 749 26.73 -18.04 14.46
N ILE A 750 27.61 -18.24 13.48
CA ILE A 750 27.29 -18.28 12.06
C ILE A 750 27.71 -19.64 11.50
N VAL A 751 26.76 -20.33 10.88
CA VAL A 751 26.98 -21.55 10.10
C VAL A 751 26.86 -21.19 8.62
N ASP A 752 28.00 -20.95 7.98
CA ASP A 752 28.10 -20.60 6.56
C ASP A 752 28.13 -21.85 5.67
N LEU A 753 27.02 -22.09 4.99
CA LEU A 753 26.80 -23.19 4.06
C LEU A 753 26.83 -22.71 2.58
N SER A 754 27.20 -21.45 2.31
CA SER A 754 27.23 -20.84 0.96
C SER A 754 28.11 -21.58 -0.05
N ARG A 755 29.12 -22.32 0.44
CA ARG A 755 30.06 -23.10 -0.40
C ARG A 755 29.57 -24.51 -0.72
N VAL A 756 28.43 -24.93 -0.17
CA VAL A 756 27.80 -26.21 -0.52
C VAL A 756 27.10 -26.08 -1.87
N GLY A 757 27.35 -27.00 -2.79
CA GLY A 757 26.78 -26.95 -4.15
C GLY A 757 25.35 -27.51 -4.25
N SER A 758 25.11 -28.69 -3.66
CA SER A 758 23.80 -29.37 -3.73
C SER A 758 22.81 -28.71 -2.77
N SER A 759 21.60 -28.45 -3.26
CA SER A 759 20.48 -27.98 -2.45
C SER A 759 20.05 -29.04 -1.42
N GLU A 760 20.04 -30.33 -1.79
CA GLU A 760 19.69 -31.40 -0.85
C GLU A 760 20.66 -31.46 0.33
N THR A 761 21.95 -31.24 0.08
CA THR A 761 22.94 -31.23 1.16
C THR A 761 22.82 -29.99 2.06
N LYS A 762 22.46 -28.83 1.50
CA LYS A 762 22.15 -27.63 2.30
C LYS A 762 20.97 -27.91 3.23
N SER A 763 19.87 -28.44 2.68
CA SER A 763 18.69 -28.85 3.43
C SER A 763 19.04 -29.83 4.55
N LEU A 764 19.91 -30.81 4.27
CA LEU A 764 20.35 -31.78 5.26
C LEU A 764 21.12 -31.12 6.41
N LEU A 765 22.13 -30.31 6.10
CA LEU A 765 22.94 -29.63 7.12
C LEU A 765 22.09 -28.68 7.97
N MET A 766 21.17 -27.94 7.35
CA MET A 766 20.18 -27.11 8.06
C MET A 766 19.33 -27.97 9.00
N GLY A 767 18.81 -29.10 8.52
CA GLY A 767 18.03 -30.05 9.32
C GLY A 767 18.82 -30.63 10.48
N MET A 768 20.09 -31.00 10.29
CA MET A 768 20.92 -31.56 11.36
C MET A 768 21.28 -30.52 12.42
N VAL A 769 21.56 -29.28 12.03
CA VAL A 769 21.75 -28.18 13.00
C VAL A 769 20.45 -27.92 13.76
N PHE A 770 19.30 -27.94 13.08
CA PHE A 770 17.99 -27.81 13.71
C PHE A 770 17.72 -28.93 14.73
N LEU A 771 17.98 -30.20 14.39
CA LEU A 771 17.85 -31.34 15.30
C LEU A 771 18.62 -31.09 16.59
N LYS A 772 19.89 -30.72 16.45
CA LYS A 772 20.80 -30.52 17.58
C LYS A 772 20.39 -29.32 18.43
N LEU A 773 19.91 -28.25 17.80
CA LEU A 773 19.35 -27.10 18.50
C LEU A 773 18.10 -27.49 19.31
N GLN A 774 17.17 -28.22 18.67
CA GLN A 774 15.92 -28.66 19.30
C GLN A 774 16.22 -29.48 20.56
N GLU A 775 17.04 -30.52 20.42
CA GLU A 775 17.41 -31.42 21.51
C GLU A 775 18.19 -30.71 22.62
N TYR A 776 19.09 -29.81 22.25
CA TYR A 776 19.83 -29.01 23.22
C TYR A 776 18.89 -28.12 24.04
N ARG A 777 17.92 -27.45 23.42
CA ARG A 777 16.97 -26.58 24.14
C ARG A 777 16.01 -27.35 25.03
N MET A 778 15.55 -28.52 24.57
CA MET A 778 14.70 -29.41 25.36
C MET A 778 15.38 -29.91 26.64
N SER A 779 16.68 -30.24 26.56
CA SER A 779 17.46 -30.72 27.71
C SER A 779 17.91 -29.59 28.65
N SER A 780 18.25 -28.43 28.11
CA SER A 780 18.84 -27.32 28.87
C SER A 780 17.83 -26.49 29.68
N ASN A 781 16.58 -26.38 29.21
CA ASN A 781 15.57 -25.51 29.81
C ASN A 781 14.44 -26.30 30.48
N ARG A 782 14.47 -26.38 31.81
CA ARG A 782 13.43 -27.03 32.65
C ARG A 782 12.25 -26.12 33.03
N GLY A 783 12.25 -24.86 32.58
CA GLY A 783 11.16 -23.91 32.83
C GLY A 783 10.20 -23.83 31.65
N SER A 784 8.88 -23.77 31.92
CA SER A 784 7.86 -23.52 30.88
C SER A 784 7.69 -22.02 30.62
N ASN A 785 7.50 -21.63 29.36
CA ASN A 785 7.27 -20.25 28.91
C ASN A 785 8.37 -19.26 29.31
N SER A 786 9.63 -19.55 28.97
CA SER A 786 10.70 -18.57 29.16
C SER A 786 10.59 -17.40 28.17
N LYS A 787 11.06 -16.22 28.59
CA LYS A 787 11.32 -15.06 27.72
C LYS A 787 12.33 -15.41 26.62
N LEU A 788 12.47 -14.52 25.62
CA LEU A 788 13.45 -14.70 24.54
C LEU A 788 14.86 -14.79 25.13
N LYS A 789 15.56 -15.89 24.84
CA LYS A 789 16.93 -16.17 25.26
C LYS A 789 17.90 -16.28 24.09
N HIS A 790 17.41 -16.74 22.94
CA HIS A 790 18.21 -16.97 21.76
C HIS A 790 17.35 -16.84 20.51
N ILE A 791 17.96 -16.45 19.39
CA ILE A 791 17.28 -16.32 18.11
C ILE A 791 18.02 -17.07 16.99
N THR A 792 17.31 -17.90 16.25
CA THR A 792 17.88 -18.62 15.10
C THR A 792 17.36 -18.04 13.79
N VAL A 793 18.26 -17.65 12.90
CA VAL A 793 17.94 -17.19 11.54
C VAL A 793 18.09 -18.35 10.57
N LEU A 794 16.99 -18.70 9.90
CA LEU A 794 16.95 -19.66 8.80
C LEU A 794 16.80 -18.87 7.50
N GLU A 795 17.92 -18.62 6.82
CA GLU A 795 17.90 -18.03 5.47
C GLU A 795 17.57 -19.09 4.41
N GLU A 796 16.89 -18.66 3.34
CA GLU A 796 16.34 -19.52 2.29
C GLU A 796 15.64 -20.76 2.87
N ALA A 797 14.73 -20.50 3.82
CA ALA A 797 14.08 -21.53 4.63
C ALA A 797 13.31 -22.57 3.80
N HIS A 798 12.96 -22.29 2.54
CA HIS A 798 12.37 -23.25 1.61
C HIS A 798 13.26 -24.47 1.36
N HIS A 799 14.55 -24.43 1.69
CA HIS A 799 15.41 -25.60 1.67
C HIS A 799 14.96 -26.66 2.69
N LEU A 800 14.52 -26.26 3.89
CA LEU A 800 14.07 -27.18 4.94
C LEU A 800 12.55 -27.30 5.01
N LEU A 801 11.83 -26.19 4.76
CA LEU A 801 10.40 -26.05 5.01
C LEU A 801 9.57 -25.94 3.72
N ARG A 802 9.95 -26.73 2.71
CA ARG A 802 9.39 -26.66 1.36
C ARG A 802 7.92 -27.11 1.31
N ARG A 803 7.10 -26.37 0.56
CA ARG A 803 5.75 -26.79 0.19
C ARG A 803 5.77 -27.97 -0.77
N THR A 804 5.05 -29.03 -0.44
CA THR A 804 4.77 -30.16 -1.34
C THR A 804 3.38 -30.01 -1.97
N SER A 805 3.23 -30.28 -3.27
CA SER A 805 1.95 -30.16 -3.97
C SER A 805 0.92 -31.17 -3.44
N SER A 806 -0.24 -30.69 -2.98
CA SER A 806 -1.38 -31.49 -2.53
C SER A 806 -2.19 -32.12 -3.68
N GLU A 807 -1.89 -31.78 -4.94
CA GLU A 807 -2.69 -32.16 -6.12
C GLU A 807 -2.14 -33.36 -6.92
N GLN A 808 -0.96 -33.89 -6.60
CA GLN A 808 -0.45 -35.10 -7.27
C GLN A 808 -0.65 -36.34 -6.41
N SER A 809 -1.49 -37.24 -6.94
CA SER A 809 -1.66 -38.61 -6.51
C SER A 809 -0.35 -39.39 -6.60
N GLN A 810 0.21 -39.75 -5.44
CA GLN A 810 0.87 -41.02 -5.10
C GLN A 810 1.55 -40.85 -3.73
N GLU A 811 1.49 -41.88 -2.87
CA GLU A 811 1.80 -41.90 -1.43
C GLU A 811 3.08 -41.15 -0.95
N GLY A 812 4.06 -40.88 -1.82
CA GLY A 812 5.32 -40.19 -1.47
C GLY A 812 5.18 -38.68 -1.19
N ALA A 813 4.31 -37.95 -1.91
CA ALA A 813 4.15 -36.50 -1.70
C ALA A 813 3.52 -36.16 -0.33
N ASN A 814 2.70 -37.07 0.20
CA ASN A 814 2.08 -36.93 1.53
C ASN A 814 3.09 -37.08 2.68
N LEU A 815 4.11 -37.94 2.53
CA LEU A 815 5.08 -38.20 3.59
C LEU A 815 6.03 -37.03 3.81
N GLN A 816 6.57 -36.46 2.72
CA GLN A 816 7.46 -35.30 2.81
C GLN A 816 6.70 -34.07 3.34
N GLY A 817 5.50 -33.80 2.83
CA GLY A 817 4.66 -32.69 3.32
C GLY A 817 4.33 -32.81 4.80
N LYS A 818 3.96 -34.02 5.25
CA LYS A 818 3.73 -34.29 6.68
C LYS A 818 4.99 -34.09 7.53
N SER A 819 6.16 -34.51 7.03
CA SER A 819 7.43 -34.31 7.75
C SER A 819 7.78 -32.82 7.87
N VAL A 820 7.54 -32.02 6.82
CA VAL A 820 7.71 -30.56 6.86
C VAL A 820 6.74 -29.91 7.84
N GLU A 821 5.48 -30.34 7.87
CA GLU A 821 4.49 -29.87 8.85
C GLU A 821 4.92 -30.19 10.28
N MET A 822 5.48 -31.39 10.52
CA MET A 822 6.01 -31.78 11.83
C MET A 822 7.20 -30.90 12.25
N ILE A 823 8.13 -30.59 11.35
CA ILE A 823 9.24 -29.66 11.62
C ILE A 823 8.70 -28.25 11.93
N SER A 824 7.71 -27.78 11.19
CA SER A 824 7.06 -26.47 11.43
C SER A 824 6.38 -26.40 12.80
N ASN A 825 5.74 -27.49 13.23
CA ASN A 825 5.16 -27.60 14.57
C ASN A 825 6.24 -27.69 15.64
N ALA A 826 7.33 -28.43 15.40
CA ALA A 826 8.48 -28.48 16.30
C ALA A 826 9.11 -27.09 16.51
N ILE A 827 9.26 -26.29 15.44
CA ILE A 827 9.67 -24.87 15.54
C ILE A 827 8.71 -24.11 16.45
N ALA A 828 7.40 -24.24 16.24
CA ALA A 828 6.38 -23.56 17.04
C ALA A 828 6.42 -23.95 18.54
N GLU A 829 6.82 -25.18 18.87
CA GLU A 829 6.99 -25.63 20.26
C GLU A 829 8.25 -25.05 20.92
N MET A 830 9.29 -24.72 20.13
CA MET A 830 10.54 -24.17 20.64
C MET A 830 10.39 -22.82 21.36
N ARG A 831 9.29 -22.09 21.10
CA ARG A 831 8.91 -20.88 21.85
C ARG A 831 8.92 -21.08 23.37
N THR A 832 8.56 -22.28 23.84
CA THR A 832 8.47 -22.59 25.27
C THR A 832 9.83 -22.56 25.97
N TYR A 833 10.90 -22.80 25.21
CA TYR A 833 12.30 -22.79 25.66
C TYR A 833 12.99 -21.43 25.43
N GLY A 834 12.25 -20.39 25.01
CA GLY A 834 12.81 -19.06 24.76
C GLY A 834 13.62 -18.96 23.47
N GLU A 835 13.40 -19.87 22.54
CA GLU A 835 14.02 -19.88 21.21
C GLU A 835 13.10 -19.18 20.20
N GLY A 836 13.53 -18.03 19.69
CA GLY A 836 12.87 -17.34 18.59
C GLY A 836 13.45 -17.79 17.24
N PHE A 837 12.63 -17.82 16.20
CA PHE A 837 13.10 -18.08 14.83
C PHE A 837 12.84 -16.89 13.94
N ILE A 838 13.82 -16.47 13.15
CA ILE A 838 13.63 -15.59 11.99
C ILE A 838 13.70 -16.49 10.75
N ILE A 839 12.55 -16.69 10.11
CA ILE A 839 12.42 -17.50 8.91
C ILE A 839 12.41 -16.54 7.72
N ALA A 840 13.47 -16.60 6.91
CA ALA A 840 13.72 -15.66 5.84
C ALA A 840 13.70 -16.34 4.47
N ASP A 841 12.89 -15.84 3.53
CA ASP A 841 12.78 -16.38 2.18
C ASP A 841 12.45 -15.29 1.15
N GLN A 842 12.74 -15.53 -0.12
CA GLN A 842 12.45 -14.59 -1.22
C GLN A 842 11.10 -14.87 -1.87
N ALA A 843 10.65 -16.12 -1.84
CA ALA A 843 9.44 -16.60 -2.51
C ALA A 843 8.56 -17.34 -1.49
N PRO A 844 7.66 -16.63 -0.77
CA PRO A 844 6.84 -17.22 0.28
C PRO A 844 5.96 -18.37 -0.23
N GLY A 845 5.59 -18.40 -1.51
CA GLY A 845 4.84 -19.50 -2.12
C GLY A 845 5.57 -20.85 -2.16
N LEU A 846 6.90 -20.87 -2.02
CA LEU A 846 7.70 -22.10 -1.90
C LEU A 846 7.68 -22.71 -0.51
N LEU A 847 7.25 -21.96 0.50
CA LEU A 847 7.18 -22.41 1.89
C LEU A 847 5.85 -23.08 2.20
N ASP A 848 5.89 -24.05 3.11
CA ASP A 848 4.66 -24.63 3.63
C ASP A 848 3.82 -23.59 4.38
N GLN A 849 2.49 -23.65 4.21
CA GLN A 849 1.57 -22.67 4.80
C GLN A 849 1.60 -22.67 6.34
N SER A 850 1.94 -23.80 6.97
CA SER A 850 2.06 -23.90 8.42
C SER A 850 3.12 -22.93 8.96
N VAL A 851 4.19 -22.69 8.22
CA VAL A 851 5.31 -21.80 8.61
C VAL A 851 4.85 -20.34 8.70
N ILE A 852 4.13 -19.89 7.67
CA ILE A 852 3.59 -18.52 7.61
C ILE A 852 2.50 -18.34 8.66
N ARG A 853 1.69 -19.39 8.93
CA ARG A 853 0.65 -19.34 9.97
C ARG A 853 1.21 -19.31 11.39
N ASN A 854 2.27 -20.08 11.65
CA ASN A 854 2.84 -20.26 12.99
C ASN A 854 3.80 -19.12 13.40
N THR A 855 4.14 -18.21 12.48
CA THR A 855 4.96 -17.03 12.76
C THR A 855 4.08 -15.85 13.17
N ASN A 856 4.36 -15.26 14.32
CA ASN A 856 3.62 -14.13 14.85
C ASN A 856 4.00 -12.82 14.15
N THR A 857 5.28 -12.47 14.23
CA THR A 857 5.78 -11.23 13.64
C THR A 857 5.97 -11.47 12.15
N LYS A 858 5.41 -10.62 11.31
CA LYS A 858 5.53 -10.73 9.85
C LYS A 858 6.06 -9.43 9.30
N ILE A 859 7.10 -9.56 8.50
CA ILE A 859 7.72 -8.43 7.83
C ILE A 859 7.83 -8.70 6.34
N ILE A 860 7.10 -7.90 5.58
CA ILE A 860 6.86 -8.13 4.16
C ILE A 860 7.41 -6.91 3.40
N LEU A 861 8.57 -7.10 2.79
CA LEU A 861 9.14 -6.12 1.87
C LEU A 861 8.50 -6.25 0.48
N ARG A 862 9.01 -5.49 -0.50
CA ARG A 862 8.52 -5.53 -1.87
C ARG A 862 8.43 -6.95 -2.42
N LEU A 863 7.25 -7.33 -2.89
CA LEU A 863 6.96 -8.61 -3.56
C LEU A 863 6.27 -8.35 -4.91
N PRO A 864 6.90 -8.69 -6.05
CA PRO A 864 6.29 -8.48 -7.37
C PRO A 864 5.13 -9.45 -7.69
N ASP A 865 5.28 -10.72 -7.30
CA ASP A 865 4.32 -11.78 -7.64
C ASP A 865 2.97 -11.61 -6.91
N TRP A 866 1.87 -11.89 -7.60
CA TRP A 866 0.53 -11.70 -7.01
C TRP A 866 0.17 -12.80 -6.02
N GLU A 867 0.50 -14.06 -6.30
CA GLU A 867 0.17 -15.19 -5.43
C GLU A 867 0.93 -15.07 -4.10
N ASP A 868 2.22 -14.71 -4.17
CA ASP A 868 3.05 -14.44 -3.01
C ASP A 868 2.46 -13.30 -2.16
N ARG A 869 2.12 -12.16 -2.77
CA ARG A 869 1.50 -11.01 -2.09
C ARG A 869 0.17 -11.37 -1.43
N ASN A 870 -0.69 -12.11 -2.13
CA ASN A 870 -1.98 -12.52 -1.61
C ASN A 870 -1.84 -13.50 -0.44
N LEU A 871 -0.87 -14.42 -0.49
CA LEU A 871 -0.57 -15.37 0.59
C LEU A 871 -0.14 -14.64 1.87
N VAL A 872 0.83 -13.74 1.76
CA VAL A 872 1.41 -13.07 2.94
C VAL A 872 0.56 -11.89 3.42
N GLY A 873 -0.09 -11.16 2.51
CA GLY A 873 -0.96 -10.04 2.85
C GLY A 873 -2.20 -10.48 3.62
N LYS A 874 -2.84 -11.58 3.21
CA LYS A 874 -3.95 -12.17 3.98
C LYS A 874 -3.51 -12.65 5.36
N ALA A 875 -2.25 -13.09 5.52
CA ALA A 875 -1.72 -13.55 6.79
C ALA A 875 -1.49 -12.43 7.82
N ILE A 876 -1.54 -11.16 7.41
CA ILE A 876 -1.52 -9.96 8.29
C ILE A 876 -2.77 -9.09 8.14
N ASN A 877 -3.86 -9.65 7.56
CA ASN A 877 -5.14 -8.98 7.40
C ASN A 877 -5.11 -7.70 6.52
N LEU A 878 -4.28 -7.68 5.45
CA LEU A 878 -4.33 -6.61 4.45
C LEU A 878 -5.60 -6.70 3.59
N ASN A 879 -6.12 -5.54 3.20
CA ASN A 879 -7.17 -5.44 2.18
C ASN A 879 -6.59 -5.59 0.75
N GLU A 880 -7.43 -5.76 -0.27
CA GLU A 880 -6.99 -6.01 -1.65
C GLU A 880 -6.10 -4.88 -2.21
N GLN A 881 -6.41 -3.63 -1.89
CA GLN A 881 -5.62 -2.48 -2.33
C GLN A 881 -4.23 -2.43 -1.65
N GLN A 882 -4.15 -2.74 -0.36
CA GLN A 882 -2.90 -2.85 0.39
C GLN A 882 -2.04 -4.01 -0.12
N ILE A 883 -2.66 -5.14 -0.49
CA ILE A 883 -1.98 -6.27 -1.14
C ILE A 883 -1.39 -5.82 -2.47
N GLU A 884 -2.12 -5.05 -3.28
CA GLU A 884 -1.57 -4.48 -4.52
C GLU A 884 -0.35 -3.60 -4.27
N GLU A 885 -0.39 -2.77 -3.22
CA GLU A 885 0.67 -1.80 -2.87
C GLU A 885 1.99 -2.48 -2.50
N LEU A 886 1.97 -3.73 -2.01
CA LEU A 886 3.19 -4.49 -1.70
C LEU A 886 4.17 -4.62 -2.88
N ALA A 887 3.69 -4.54 -4.13
CA ALA A 887 4.56 -4.57 -5.32
C ALA A 887 5.28 -3.24 -5.58
N ARG A 888 4.79 -2.14 -5.01
CA ARG A 888 5.26 -0.77 -5.24
C ARG A 888 6.12 -0.23 -4.10
N LEU A 889 6.26 -0.97 -3.00
CA LEU A 889 7.10 -0.57 -1.88
C LEU A 889 8.53 -0.25 -2.34
N ARG A 890 9.07 0.87 -1.87
CA ARG A 890 10.46 1.23 -2.11
C ARG A 890 11.41 0.30 -1.33
N THR A 891 12.67 0.25 -1.75
CA THR A 891 13.69 -0.54 -1.04
C THR A 891 13.81 -0.09 0.41
N GLY A 892 13.84 -1.06 1.34
CA GLY A 892 13.87 -0.84 2.78
C GLY A 892 12.51 -0.49 3.41
N CYS A 893 11.44 -0.33 2.61
CA CYS A 893 10.08 -0.18 3.14
C CYS A 893 9.42 -1.55 3.25
N ALA A 894 8.75 -1.82 4.37
CA ALA A 894 8.09 -3.08 4.64
C ALA A 894 6.74 -2.88 5.31
N ALA A 895 5.77 -3.74 4.97
CA ALA A 895 4.56 -3.92 5.75
C ALA A 895 4.88 -4.83 6.95
N ILE A 896 4.61 -4.31 8.14
CA ILE A 896 4.96 -4.96 9.41
C ILE A 896 3.70 -5.17 10.23
N TYR A 897 3.58 -6.36 10.78
CA TYR A 897 2.57 -6.71 11.75
C TYR A 897 3.18 -7.61 12.83
N GLN A 898 2.81 -7.35 14.09
CA GLN A 898 3.09 -8.20 15.23
C GLN A 898 1.77 -8.40 15.99
N ASN A 899 1.58 -9.55 16.65
CA ASN A 899 0.33 -9.84 17.35
C ASN A 899 -0.09 -8.70 18.28
N ASP A 900 -1.42 -8.57 18.40
CA ASP A 900 -2.10 -7.55 19.16
C ASP A 900 -1.99 -6.13 18.59
N TRP A 901 -1.32 -5.93 17.46
CA TRP A 901 -1.43 -4.68 16.70
C TRP A 901 -2.82 -4.57 16.09
N GLN A 902 -3.36 -3.35 16.09
CA GLN A 902 -4.69 -3.08 15.52
C GLN A 902 -4.72 -3.34 14.01
N GLU A 903 -3.66 -2.96 13.31
CA GLU A 903 -3.52 -3.06 11.87
C GLU A 903 -2.03 -3.10 11.49
N ALA A 904 -1.73 -3.53 10.26
CA ALA A 904 -0.37 -3.51 9.74
C ALA A 904 0.06 -2.08 9.40
N VAL A 905 1.33 -1.76 9.68
CA VAL A 905 1.92 -0.44 9.38
C VAL A 905 3.00 -0.60 8.30
N LEU A 906 3.21 0.44 7.50
CA LEU A 906 4.41 0.53 6.67
C LEU A 906 5.53 1.16 7.48
N CYS A 907 6.70 0.54 7.48
CA CYS A 907 7.90 1.01 8.15
C CYS A 907 9.01 1.20 7.13
N GLN A 908 9.65 2.36 7.16
CA GLN A 908 10.95 2.53 6.52
C GLN A 908 12.04 2.09 7.49
N TRP A 909 12.78 1.05 7.11
CA TRP A 909 13.99 0.67 7.82
C TRP A 909 15.11 1.66 7.63
N ASP A 910 15.85 1.86 8.72
CA ASP A 910 17.13 2.54 8.70
C ASP A 910 18.16 1.69 7.94
N TYR A 911 19.06 2.37 7.23
CA TYR A 911 20.13 1.71 6.50
C TYR A 911 21.19 1.20 7.48
N PHE A 912 21.49 -0.10 7.40
CA PHE A 912 22.52 -0.73 8.19
C PHE A 912 23.89 -0.49 7.53
N ASP A 913 24.72 0.32 8.18
CA ASP A 913 26.06 0.63 7.68
C ASP A 913 27.04 -0.52 8.00
N GLU A 914 27.23 -1.40 7.02
CA GLU A 914 28.15 -2.52 7.07
C GLU A 914 29.62 -2.07 7.26
N ASN A 915 29.99 -0.85 6.86
CA ASN A 915 31.37 -0.37 6.96
C ASN A 915 31.85 -0.19 8.40
N ASN A 916 30.93 -0.08 9.36
CA ASN A 916 31.25 0.02 10.78
C ASN A 916 31.63 -1.32 11.39
N HIS A 917 31.53 -2.42 10.64
CA HIS A 917 31.84 -3.76 11.11
C HIS A 917 33.11 -4.30 10.46
N GLN A 918 33.85 -5.09 11.23
CA GLN A 918 35.05 -5.76 10.74
C GLN A 918 34.67 -7.02 9.99
N LYS A 919 35.27 -7.20 8.81
CA LYS A 919 35.13 -8.43 8.03
C LYS A 919 35.80 -9.59 8.74
N PHE A 920 35.28 -10.79 8.50
CA PHE A 920 35.90 -12.00 9.01
C PHE A 920 37.27 -12.22 8.36
N GLU A 921 38.32 -12.25 9.17
CA GLU A 921 39.67 -12.62 8.75
C GLU A 921 40.08 -13.94 9.42
N VAL A 922 40.48 -14.92 8.60
CA VAL A 922 40.98 -16.19 9.09
C VAL A 922 42.38 -15.99 9.67
N SER A 923 42.58 -16.34 10.93
CA SER A 923 43.90 -16.30 11.57
C SER A 923 44.87 -17.23 10.83
N LYS A 924 46.01 -16.69 10.36
CA LYS A 924 47.08 -17.47 9.72
C LYS A 924 47.75 -18.50 10.65
N GLU A 925 47.56 -18.38 11.96
CA GLU A 925 48.16 -19.24 12.99
C GLU A 925 47.37 -20.54 13.24
N THR A 926 46.13 -20.64 12.76
CA THR A 926 45.40 -21.91 12.82
C THR A 926 45.87 -22.82 11.69
N ASP A 927 46.59 -23.89 12.04
CA ASP A 927 46.73 -25.06 11.18
C ASP A 927 45.32 -25.63 10.91
N LEU A 928 44.66 -25.13 9.87
CA LEU A 928 43.36 -25.60 9.38
C LEU A 928 43.49 -26.99 8.68
N VAL A 929 44.46 -27.79 9.14
CA VAL A 929 44.84 -29.06 8.56
C VAL A 929 43.67 -30.03 8.74
N ASN A 930 43.06 -30.38 7.62
CA ASN A 930 42.06 -31.42 7.53
C ASN A 930 42.67 -32.76 7.90
N ILE A 931 42.24 -33.31 9.03
CA ILE A 931 42.54 -34.69 9.38
C ILE A 931 41.24 -35.46 9.31
N ASP A 932 41.20 -36.43 8.41
CA ASP A 932 40.20 -37.50 8.45
C ASP A 932 40.45 -38.31 9.73
N LEU A 933 39.73 -37.97 10.80
CA LEU A 933 39.95 -38.54 12.11
C LEU A 933 39.73 -40.06 12.11
N ARG A 934 38.79 -40.58 11.32
CA ARG A 934 38.56 -42.03 11.20
C ARG A 934 39.76 -42.71 10.54
N LEU A 935 40.26 -42.17 9.43
CA LEU A 935 41.46 -42.70 8.75
C LEU A 935 42.72 -42.60 9.64
N LYS A 936 42.88 -41.49 10.36
CA LYS A 936 43.98 -41.30 11.31
C LYS A 936 43.90 -42.31 12.46
N CYS A 937 42.74 -42.42 13.12
CA CYS A 937 42.51 -43.40 14.19
C CYS A 937 42.71 -44.83 13.71
N LYS A 938 42.30 -45.15 12.48
CA LYS A 938 42.54 -46.46 11.86
C LYS A 938 44.04 -46.74 11.72
N THR A 939 44.78 -45.76 11.22
CA THR A 939 46.23 -45.83 11.02
C THR A 939 46.97 -45.99 12.35
N GLU A 940 46.58 -45.22 13.36
CA GLU A 940 47.09 -45.29 14.73
C GLU A 940 46.81 -46.67 15.36
N LEU A 941 45.59 -47.18 15.24
CA LEU A 941 45.20 -48.49 15.74
C LEU A 941 46.02 -49.63 15.08
N VAL A 942 46.19 -49.58 13.76
CA VAL A 942 47.03 -50.56 13.03
C VAL A 942 48.48 -50.51 13.51
N LYS A 943 49.04 -49.33 13.79
CA LYS A 943 50.40 -49.21 14.34
C LYS A 943 50.52 -49.81 15.73
N VAL A 944 49.55 -49.57 16.60
CA VAL A 944 49.55 -50.14 17.95
C VAL A 944 49.50 -51.67 17.89
N LEU A 945 48.62 -52.22 17.05
CA LEU A 945 48.52 -53.68 16.84
C LEU A 945 49.79 -54.27 16.21
N LEU A 946 50.40 -53.58 15.24
CA LEU A 946 51.66 -54.00 14.60
C LEU A 946 52.82 -53.99 15.61
N ASN A 947 52.93 -52.94 16.42
CA ASN A 947 53.95 -52.84 17.46
C ASN A 947 53.77 -53.91 18.54
N GLY A 948 52.53 -54.16 18.95
CA GLY A 948 52.20 -55.26 19.87
C GLY A 948 52.58 -56.62 19.30
N TYR A 949 52.31 -56.86 18.02
CA TYR A 949 52.73 -58.07 17.31
C TYR A 949 54.25 -58.24 17.28
N LEU A 950 55.00 -57.17 16.94
CA LEU A 950 56.46 -57.20 16.87
C LEU A 950 57.11 -57.40 18.25
N ARG A 951 56.48 -56.94 19.33
CA ARG A 951 56.95 -57.09 20.72
C ARG A 951 56.50 -58.41 21.38
N GLY A 952 55.46 -59.05 20.86
CA GLY A 952 54.82 -60.22 21.47
C GLY A 952 53.97 -59.86 22.69
N ASP A 953 53.37 -58.67 22.70
CA ASP A 953 52.58 -58.15 23.81
C ASP A 953 51.26 -58.95 24.02
N THR A 954 50.80 -59.06 25.27
CA THR A 954 49.50 -59.66 25.61
C THR A 954 48.33 -58.74 25.27
N ALA A 955 47.11 -59.28 25.23
CA ALA A 955 45.89 -58.50 24.95
C ALA A 955 45.72 -57.28 25.86
N GLU A 956 45.95 -57.47 27.15
CA GLU A 956 45.89 -56.42 28.16
C GLU A 956 46.95 -55.33 27.92
N GLN A 957 48.17 -55.72 27.50
CA GLN A 957 49.25 -54.77 27.19
C GLN A 957 48.94 -53.95 25.93
N VAL A 958 48.37 -54.58 24.90
CA VAL A 958 47.92 -53.88 23.69
C VAL A 958 46.76 -52.94 24.00
N LYS A 959 45.80 -53.38 24.82
CA LYS A 959 44.67 -52.54 25.26
C LYS A 959 45.14 -51.31 26.04
N LEU A 960 46.08 -51.50 26.97
CA LEU A 960 46.69 -50.41 27.73
C LEU A 960 47.46 -49.44 26.83
N ALA A 961 48.11 -49.94 25.76
CA ALA A 961 48.77 -49.09 24.77
C ALA A 961 47.75 -48.28 23.95
N ILE A 962 46.59 -48.84 23.59
CA ILE A 962 45.50 -48.10 22.94
C ILE A 962 44.99 -46.97 23.85
N GLU A 963 44.86 -47.23 25.16
CA GLU A 963 44.43 -46.24 26.16
C GLU A 963 45.44 -45.10 26.37
N GLN A 964 46.75 -45.43 26.39
CA GLN A 964 47.81 -44.48 26.71
C GLN A 964 48.21 -43.57 25.55
N ASP A 965 48.24 -44.08 24.31
CA ASP A 965 48.73 -43.33 23.15
C ASP A 965 47.59 -42.60 22.39
N HIS A 966 46.35 -43.15 22.33
CA HIS A 966 45.32 -42.61 21.43
C HIS A 966 43.85 -42.86 21.86
N SER A 967 43.31 -42.05 22.78
CA SER A 967 41.92 -42.13 23.26
C SER A 967 40.84 -42.09 22.15
N ASN A 968 41.14 -41.46 21.01
CA ASN A 968 40.18 -41.31 19.91
C ASN A 968 39.95 -42.61 19.13
N SER A 969 40.90 -43.54 19.14
CA SER A 969 40.81 -44.82 18.43
C SER A 969 39.66 -45.68 18.95
N ALA A 970 39.44 -45.66 20.26
CA ALA A 970 38.35 -46.38 20.93
C ALA A 970 36.95 -45.87 20.52
N PHE A 971 36.81 -44.60 20.15
CA PHE A 971 35.53 -44.03 19.69
C PHE A 971 35.15 -44.49 18.28
N TYR A 972 36.14 -44.61 17.38
CA TYR A 972 35.88 -45.01 15.99
C TYR A 972 35.84 -46.52 15.80
N TYR A 973 36.57 -47.28 16.62
CA TYR A 973 36.68 -48.73 16.53
C TYR A 973 36.41 -49.43 17.88
N PRO A 974 35.22 -49.20 18.49
CA PRO A 974 34.93 -49.69 19.84
C PRO A 974 34.90 -51.22 19.91
N ASN A 975 34.36 -51.89 18.89
CA ASN A 975 34.29 -53.35 18.87
C ASN A 975 35.68 -54.00 18.98
N ILE A 976 36.68 -53.48 18.27
CA ILE A 976 38.06 -53.97 18.40
C ILE A 976 38.60 -53.69 19.81
N TYR A 977 38.43 -52.46 20.31
CA TYR A 977 38.97 -52.07 21.61
C TYR A 977 38.37 -52.88 22.78
N PHE A 978 37.06 -53.12 22.77
CA PHE A 978 36.34 -53.82 23.85
C PHE A 978 36.31 -55.35 23.70
N ASN A 979 36.54 -55.92 22.51
CA ASN A 979 36.59 -57.38 22.30
C ASN A 979 37.96 -58.00 22.60
N LEU A 980 39.00 -57.19 22.86
CA LEU A 980 40.35 -57.66 23.23
C LEU A 980 40.36 -58.56 24.49
N ASP A 981 39.27 -58.62 25.26
CA ASP A 981 39.19 -59.37 26.52
C ASP A 981 38.78 -60.86 26.38
N HIS A 982 38.21 -61.32 25.24
CA HIS A 982 37.47 -62.62 25.22
C HIS A 982 37.89 -63.69 24.20
N SER A 983 38.77 -63.44 23.23
CA SER A 983 39.35 -64.50 22.38
C SER A 983 40.51 -63.94 21.56
N PHE A 984 41.72 -63.96 22.14
CA PHE A 984 42.84 -63.21 21.59
C PHE A 984 43.43 -63.85 20.33
N SER A 985 43.26 -63.17 19.21
CA SER A 985 44.10 -63.27 18.01
C SER A 985 44.28 -61.85 17.47
N VAL A 986 45.44 -61.22 17.72
CA VAL A 986 45.82 -59.94 17.08
C VAL A 986 45.59 -60.02 15.57
N PHE A 987 45.75 -61.21 14.99
CA PHE A 987 45.52 -61.50 13.60
C PHE A 987 44.05 -61.35 13.16
N SER A 988 43.06 -61.76 13.96
CA SER A 988 41.64 -61.63 13.58
C SER A 988 41.18 -60.18 13.62
N GLU A 989 41.59 -59.42 14.64
CA GLU A 989 41.26 -57.98 14.74
C GLU A 989 41.96 -57.17 13.64
N MET A 990 43.25 -57.47 13.36
CA MET A 990 43.96 -56.85 12.24
C MET A 990 43.31 -57.21 10.89
N ALA A 991 42.84 -58.45 10.73
CA ALA A 991 42.10 -58.88 9.54
C ALA A 991 40.78 -58.11 9.38
N SER A 992 40.05 -57.91 10.47
CA SER A 992 38.82 -57.12 10.49
C SER A 992 39.07 -55.65 10.12
N ILE A 993 40.03 -54.97 10.77
CA ILE A 993 40.34 -53.55 10.50
C ILE A 993 40.75 -53.32 9.04
N LEU A 994 41.55 -54.22 8.48
CA LEU A 994 42.03 -54.14 7.11
C LEU A 994 41.05 -54.72 6.09
N ASN A 995 39.87 -55.21 6.52
CA ASN A 995 38.86 -55.88 5.69
C ASN A 995 39.45 -57.04 4.85
N LEU A 996 40.37 -57.81 5.42
CA LEU A 996 41.07 -58.90 4.72
C LEU A 996 40.16 -60.05 4.32
N GLU A 997 39.03 -60.26 5.01
CA GLU A 997 38.04 -61.30 4.69
C GLU A 997 37.54 -61.20 3.25
N THR A 998 37.18 -59.98 2.80
CA THR A 998 36.73 -59.75 1.40
C THR A 998 37.85 -59.93 0.36
N LEU A 999 39.11 -59.85 0.79
CA LEU A 999 40.29 -59.98 -0.07
C LEU A 999 40.74 -61.45 -0.20
N LEU A 1000 40.41 -62.26 0.80
CA LEU A 1000 40.74 -63.68 0.93
C LEU A 1000 39.92 -64.61 0.01
N ASP A 1001 38.76 -64.16 -0.48
CA ASP A 1001 37.88 -64.95 -1.35
C ASP A 1001 38.40 -65.11 -2.80
N ASN A 1002 39.40 -64.30 -3.20
CA ASN A 1002 39.88 -64.21 -4.59
C ASN A 1002 41.38 -64.55 -4.75
N ILE A 1003 41.88 -65.61 -4.12
CA ILE A 1003 43.29 -66.02 -4.25
C ILE A 1003 43.50 -66.74 -5.60
N PRO A 1004 44.31 -66.20 -6.53
CA PRO A 1004 44.55 -66.83 -7.82
C PRO A 1004 45.65 -67.91 -7.73
N SER A 1005 45.40 -69.08 -8.33
CA SER A 1005 46.33 -70.22 -8.30
C SER A 1005 47.68 -69.96 -9.01
N ASN A 1006 47.71 -69.05 -10.00
CA ASN A 1006 48.84 -68.89 -10.93
C ASN A 1006 49.43 -67.45 -11.01
N ALA A 1007 48.98 -66.50 -10.19
CA ALA A 1007 49.38 -65.09 -10.28
C ALA A 1007 49.55 -64.40 -8.91
N ILE A 1008 50.20 -65.09 -7.97
CA ILE A 1008 50.36 -64.64 -6.59
C ILE A 1008 51.12 -63.31 -6.48
N ASP A 1009 52.20 -63.11 -7.26
CA ASP A 1009 53.00 -61.87 -7.19
C ASP A 1009 52.17 -60.63 -7.56
N THR A 1010 51.38 -60.72 -8.63
CA THR A 1010 50.47 -59.65 -9.07
C THR A 1010 49.34 -59.42 -8.07
N TRP A 1011 48.85 -60.48 -7.44
CA TRP A 1011 47.82 -60.40 -6.41
C TRP A 1011 48.35 -59.74 -5.12
N ILE A 1012 49.57 -60.09 -4.67
CA ILE A 1012 50.21 -59.45 -3.52
C ILE A 1012 50.47 -57.96 -3.79
N ALA A 1013 50.93 -57.59 -4.99
CA ALA A 1013 51.05 -56.17 -5.35
C ALA A 1013 49.70 -55.43 -5.33
N THR A 1014 48.62 -56.12 -5.73
CA THR A 1014 47.26 -55.56 -5.65
C THR A 1014 46.76 -55.44 -4.20
N LEU A 1015 47.09 -56.43 -3.35
CA LEU A 1015 46.80 -56.45 -1.93
C LEU A 1015 47.51 -55.29 -1.21
N GLU A 1016 48.80 -55.12 -1.49
CA GLU A 1016 49.63 -54.02 -0.99
C GLU A 1016 49.00 -52.66 -1.32
N VAL A 1017 48.65 -52.43 -2.59
CA VAL A 1017 47.99 -51.19 -3.03
C VAL A 1017 46.67 -50.97 -2.31
N LYS A 1018 45.87 -52.02 -2.08
CA LYS A 1018 44.57 -51.90 -1.41
C LYS A 1018 44.72 -51.58 0.08
N ILE A 1019 45.63 -52.26 0.79
CA ILE A 1019 45.90 -52.02 2.22
C ILE A 1019 46.41 -50.59 2.42
N PHE A 1020 47.39 -50.18 1.62
CA PHE A 1020 47.99 -48.85 1.73
C PHE A 1020 47.06 -47.72 1.28
N LYS A 1021 46.09 -47.97 0.40
CA LYS A 1021 45.02 -47.00 0.12
C LYS A 1021 44.05 -46.79 1.30
N SER A 1022 43.99 -47.74 2.23
CA SER A 1022 43.08 -47.70 3.38
C SER A 1022 43.70 -47.09 4.65
N LEU A 1023 44.94 -46.60 4.56
CA LEU A 1023 45.72 -46.04 5.68
C LEU A 1023 46.37 -44.70 5.28
N ASP A 1024 46.68 -43.87 6.27
CA ASP A 1024 47.44 -42.65 6.06
C ASP A 1024 48.95 -42.96 5.94
N LEU A 1025 49.42 -43.08 4.70
CA LEU A 1025 50.80 -43.45 4.38
C LEU A 1025 51.83 -42.41 4.79
N SER A 1026 51.43 -41.16 5.05
CA SER A 1026 52.34 -40.12 5.54
C SER A 1026 52.89 -40.46 6.93
N GLN A 1027 52.17 -41.31 7.67
CA GLN A 1027 52.54 -41.70 9.02
C GLN A 1027 53.38 -42.98 9.08
N PHE A 1028 53.61 -43.68 7.97
CA PHE A 1028 54.39 -44.91 7.92
C PHE A 1028 55.75 -44.67 7.23
N ASP A 1029 56.83 -44.99 7.92
CA ASP A 1029 58.17 -45.06 7.31
C ASP A 1029 58.32 -46.32 6.44
N ALA A 1030 59.40 -46.40 5.66
CA ALA A 1030 59.63 -47.52 4.73
C ALA A 1030 59.69 -48.88 5.46
N LYS A 1031 60.22 -48.89 6.69
CA LYS A 1031 60.33 -50.09 7.52
C LYS A 1031 58.97 -50.58 8.01
N SER A 1032 58.16 -49.70 8.59
CA SER A 1032 56.83 -50.03 9.11
C SER A 1032 55.88 -50.53 8.00
N LYS A 1033 56.04 -50.05 6.75
CA LYS A 1033 55.31 -50.58 5.58
C LYS A 1033 55.67 -52.03 5.30
N CYS A 1034 56.96 -52.38 5.34
CA CYS A 1034 57.41 -53.74 5.14
C CYS A 1034 56.93 -54.66 6.28
N ASP A 1035 57.01 -54.20 7.52
CA ASP A 1035 56.57 -54.96 8.70
C ASP A 1035 55.05 -55.21 8.68
N LEU A 1036 54.24 -54.24 8.25
CA LEU A 1036 52.80 -54.42 8.09
C LEU A 1036 52.47 -55.50 7.05
N LEU A 1037 53.14 -55.48 5.89
CA LEU A 1037 52.95 -56.49 4.85
C LEU A 1037 53.36 -57.90 5.31
N LYS A 1038 54.45 -58.01 6.07
CA LYS A 1038 54.87 -59.29 6.67
C LYS A 1038 53.82 -59.82 7.63
N MET A 1039 53.28 -58.97 8.51
CA MET A 1039 52.21 -59.35 9.42
C MET A 1039 50.95 -59.79 8.67
N VAL A 1040 50.58 -59.09 7.59
CA VAL A 1040 49.44 -59.49 6.73
C VAL A 1040 49.68 -60.85 6.09
N LEU A 1041 50.87 -61.14 5.58
CA LEU A 1041 51.22 -62.48 5.06
C LEU A 1041 51.11 -63.56 6.15
N ASP A 1042 51.51 -63.25 7.39
CA ASP A 1042 51.36 -64.15 8.54
C ASP A 1042 49.88 -64.44 8.86
N ILE A 1043 49.00 -63.42 8.80
CA ILE A 1043 47.54 -63.60 8.92
C ILE A 1043 47.03 -64.57 7.85
N LEU A 1044 47.44 -64.37 6.59
CA LEU A 1044 47.00 -65.20 5.46
C LEU A 1044 47.45 -66.67 5.59
N VAL A 1045 48.64 -66.91 6.17
CA VAL A 1045 49.12 -68.27 6.47
C VAL A 1045 48.23 -68.97 7.50
N VAL A 1046 47.74 -68.24 8.50
CA VAL A 1046 46.84 -68.76 9.54
C VAL A 1046 45.45 -69.06 8.96
N GLU A 1047 44.90 -68.13 8.18
CA GLU A 1047 43.54 -68.25 7.58
C GLU A 1047 43.46 -69.31 6.47
N LYS A 1048 44.54 -69.51 5.70
CA LYS A 1048 44.61 -70.49 4.59
C LYS A 1048 45.90 -71.32 4.65
N PRO A 1049 45.99 -72.32 5.54
CA PRO A 1049 47.21 -73.11 5.76
C PRO A 1049 47.73 -73.85 4.52
N CYS A 1050 46.86 -74.11 3.55
CA CYS A 1050 47.18 -74.81 2.30
C CYS A 1050 48.15 -74.04 1.38
N ASN A 1051 48.33 -72.73 1.58
CA ASN A 1051 49.19 -71.88 0.75
C ASN A 1051 50.45 -71.38 1.51
N ARG A 1052 50.79 -72.00 2.64
CA ARG A 1052 51.88 -71.56 3.54
C ARG A 1052 53.23 -71.37 2.84
N ASP A 1053 53.68 -72.36 2.07
CA ASP A 1053 54.99 -72.32 1.41
C ASP A 1053 55.12 -71.15 0.43
N VAL A 1054 54.01 -70.76 -0.21
CA VAL A 1054 53.95 -69.65 -1.15
C VAL A 1054 54.14 -68.31 -0.44
N PHE A 1055 53.45 -68.09 0.67
CA PHE A 1055 53.50 -66.84 1.41
C PHE A 1055 54.83 -66.65 2.16
N GLU A 1056 55.43 -67.73 2.66
CA GLU A 1056 56.76 -67.70 3.31
C GLU A 1056 57.88 -67.33 2.30
N ILE A 1057 57.84 -67.86 1.07
CA ILE A 1057 58.78 -67.49 -0.01
C ILE A 1057 58.69 -65.99 -0.34
N GLN A 1058 57.48 -65.42 -0.33
CA GLN A 1058 57.28 -64.00 -0.59
C GLN A 1058 57.76 -63.12 0.57
N LYS A 1059 57.58 -63.59 1.81
CA LYS A 1059 58.12 -62.95 3.01
C LYS A 1059 59.65 -62.90 2.98
N GLU A 1060 60.32 -63.98 2.56
CA GLU A 1060 61.78 -64.00 2.35
C GLU A 1060 62.23 -63.04 1.25
N LYS A 1061 61.53 -63.00 0.11
CA LYS A 1061 61.83 -62.05 -0.98
C LYS A 1061 61.73 -60.60 -0.51
N MET A 1062 60.68 -60.24 0.22
CA MET A 1062 60.50 -58.89 0.78
C MET A 1062 61.62 -58.53 1.77
N THR A 1063 62.04 -59.48 2.60
CA THR A 1063 63.14 -59.27 3.57
C THR A 1063 64.46 -59.00 2.85
N ARG A 1064 64.79 -59.77 1.80
CA ARG A 1064 66.00 -59.55 0.97
C ARG A 1064 65.94 -58.26 0.16
N LEU A 1065 64.77 -57.86 -0.34
CA LEU A 1065 64.62 -56.61 -1.09
C LEU A 1065 64.85 -55.39 -0.19
N HIS A 1066 64.40 -55.44 1.07
CA HIS A 1066 64.56 -54.36 2.04
C HIS A 1066 66.01 -54.22 2.53
N GLU A 1067 66.72 -55.35 2.71
CA GLU A 1067 68.16 -55.37 3.04
C GLU A 1067 69.07 -54.82 1.93
N VAL A 1068 68.57 -54.73 0.68
CA VAL A 1068 69.29 -54.16 -0.48
C VAL A 1068 68.97 -52.67 -0.69
N ILE A 1069 67.88 -52.15 -0.10
CA ILE A 1069 67.41 -50.77 -0.24
C ILE A 1069 67.87 -49.88 0.93
N LEU A 1070 68.15 -50.46 2.09
CA LEU A 1070 68.89 -49.85 3.20
C LEU A 1070 70.40 -49.81 2.90
#